data_AF-A0A363TYJ6-F1
#
_entry.id   AF-A0A363TYJ6-F1
#
_cell.length_a   1.000
_cell.length_b   1.000
_cell.length_c   1.000
_cell.angle_alpha   90.00
_cell.angle_beta   90.00
_cell.angle_gamma   90.00
#
_symmetry.space_group_name_H-M   'P 1'
#
loop_
_entity.id
_entity.type
_entity.pdbx_description
1 polymer ?
#
loop_
_entity_poly.entity_id
_entity_poly.type
_entity_poly.pdbx_seq_one_letter_code
_entity_poly.pdbx_strand_id
1 'polypeptide(L)'
;MPRGVHLRRPAGPGRTARPARRVSFEPAGRGGAPEADGGGDQHLPGRGYPRFPDPEGRRLVGGGGRPAGRPGRLHRDRAAVRPLRGDPREADRDDRQHRDVPPGRCRRPHPRTDLRVPSEESVSGRVGKARRPSEPDAEGLRTGLPRPDGHHRRRMGGDRAVPHRDAAPRPELFGRGHRDRSHQDQGPGIRPAMRREAPPALAVKAALLLAAGTLLFCSCSTFFRGSVPQRDGVLEVPGLFAPVEIVRDRFGIPHILAKNDHDLLFAQGFAHAQDRLFQMDLDRRLARGELAELFGEKALPADRLFRHLGLAARAPSLFAGWPAKTREIVQAYCDGVNAGMASLSAWPVEFRLLGAAPRRWTPEDVAAGALLKSFGLAQWIEEPVLYRIALRLSPEKFAELLPRVPPGSPVMAPSASGPAAKLPLPPSVLTEGIASLRRTVGDFPRSGGSNGWAVSGRKSATGRPLLANDPHMILPCPSLWYEVQLTAPGVDVYGVSFPGAPGVVIGHNPRIAWGFTSAMLDDADFFIERIEGDQVMFRKRWIPLSRRVETIRVKGGKDEVLTVLETPHGPILSPALPGISSALSFHWVGYDGGDPVGALHALDRARNREEFLAAVSGFPHPAQNIVYADLEGNIGVVLAGRIPVRKGGSTLLPVPGDTGEWDWKGFVPFSENPRVWNPPEQFVAAANFAPAGTSFRHYLSRLYEPPERGRRILRMLGSKEKFTVEAFERMQTDVLLPDAAKAVALAVQVAKNREAESPAFRDAAQILSEWDLSAGADSRGALLFEVFYEKLIENVFRDELGDDLYAEFTRSSRLAWNVMDRVIENRDSLFFVNAATGRKDSLDDLVARSLFSAMSFLKDRLGGASSTWRWGRLHQLTLEHPFGKKRYLRRWFNIGPIAVGGDGKTVFKEEFRHGTDFQVLVGPAMRQVVPLGDRRHARSVITTGASGHFYERHYRDQNPLWLSGKTHPAWTAPEDVASNREARLELVPK
;
A
#
# COMPACT_ATOMS: atom_id res chain seq x y z
N MET A 1 -10.48 -68.68 28.98
CA MET A 1 -9.52 -69.61 28.31
C MET A 1 -8.48 -68.78 27.53
N PRO A 2 -7.32 -69.36 27.17
CA PRO A 2 -6.03 -68.63 27.16
C PRO A 2 -5.42 -68.47 25.74
N ARG A 3 -4.19 -67.98 25.48
CA ARG A 3 -2.92 -67.74 26.24
C ARG A 3 -2.37 -66.34 25.85
N GLY A 4 -1.65 -65.57 26.66
CA GLY A 4 -0.32 -65.84 27.26
C GLY A 4 0.78 -65.23 26.36
N VAL A 5 1.95 -64.74 26.79
CA VAL A 5 2.76 -64.83 28.03
C VAL A 5 3.76 -63.62 27.99
N HIS A 6 4.20 -62.89 29.04
CA HIS A 6 4.05 -63.03 30.50
C HIS A 6 3.77 -61.68 31.25
N LEU A 7 4.78 -61.12 31.95
CA LEU A 7 4.82 -60.09 33.02
C LEU A 7 6.26 -59.46 33.02
N ARG A 8 6.69 -58.46 33.81
CA ARG A 8 6.27 -57.97 35.16
C ARG A 8 6.71 -56.50 35.45
N ARG A 9 6.12 -55.92 36.50
CA ARG A 9 6.34 -54.61 37.18
C ARG A 9 6.82 -54.87 38.64
N PRO A 10 6.96 -53.90 39.59
CA PRO A 10 7.35 -52.48 39.59
C PRO A 10 8.36 -52.13 40.75
N ALA A 11 8.48 -50.84 41.14
CA ALA A 11 8.60 -50.30 42.53
C ALA A 11 9.80 -49.36 42.87
N GLY A 12 9.61 -48.57 43.94
CA GLY A 12 10.56 -47.74 44.72
C GLY A 12 10.01 -47.60 46.16
N PRO A 13 10.36 -46.61 47.04
CA PRO A 13 11.29 -45.48 46.88
C PRO A 13 12.21 -45.15 48.12
N GLY A 14 13.01 -44.07 48.05
CA GLY A 14 13.61 -43.34 49.21
C GLY A 14 15.13 -43.55 49.46
N ARG A 15 15.88 -42.72 50.23
CA ARG A 15 15.69 -41.33 50.74
C ARG A 15 17.05 -40.77 51.28
N THR A 16 17.22 -39.43 51.39
CA THR A 16 18.44 -38.66 51.85
C THR A 16 19.55 -38.50 50.77
N ALA A 17 20.64 -37.71 50.86
CA ALA A 17 21.28 -36.95 51.98
C ALA A 17 21.87 -35.56 51.57
N ARG A 18 23.02 -35.11 52.15
CA ARG A 18 23.65 -33.75 52.10
C ARG A 18 25.12 -33.79 52.65
N PRO A 19 25.97 -32.71 52.68
CA PRO A 19 25.94 -31.36 52.03
C PRO A 19 27.29 -30.78 51.48
N ALA A 20 27.24 -29.64 50.73
CA ALA A 20 28.24 -28.52 50.62
C ALA A 20 29.71 -28.80 50.14
N ARG A 21 30.54 -27.86 49.63
CA ARG A 21 30.69 -26.37 49.77
C ARG A 21 30.91 -25.61 48.41
N ARG A 22 31.54 -24.41 48.42
CA ARG A 22 31.44 -23.30 47.44
C ARG A 22 32.74 -22.44 47.41
N VAL A 23 32.89 -21.56 46.41
CA VAL A 23 33.75 -20.33 46.29
C VAL A 23 34.95 -20.41 45.30
N SER A 24 35.28 -19.26 44.69
CA SER A 24 36.14 -18.97 43.52
C SER A 24 37.50 -18.31 43.88
N PHE A 25 38.41 -18.10 42.91
CA PHE A 25 39.06 -16.80 42.56
C PHE A 25 40.10 -16.87 41.39
N GLU A 26 40.63 -15.70 40.99
CA GLU A 26 41.55 -15.32 39.86
C GLU A 26 42.91 -14.76 40.41
N PRO A 27 43.90 -14.18 39.65
CA PRO A 27 44.48 -14.43 38.30
C PRO A 27 46.06 -14.28 38.25
N ALA A 28 46.66 -13.96 37.08
CA ALA A 28 48.07 -13.54 36.76
C ALA A 28 49.16 -14.66 36.60
N GLY A 29 50.33 -14.49 35.93
CA GLY A 29 51.03 -13.29 35.36
C GLY A 29 52.03 -13.58 34.18
N ARG A 30 53.11 -12.77 33.99
CA ARG A 30 53.89 -12.60 32.72
C ARG A 30 55.25 -13.35 32.55
N GLY A 31 55.65 -13.55 31.29
CA GLY A 31 57.00 -13.82 30.71
C GLY A 31 56.99 -13.55 29.17
N GLY A 32 58.04 -13.62 28.33
CA GLY A 32 59.50 -13.87 28.43
C GLY A 32 60.21 -13.68 27.04
N ALA A 33 61.56 -13.70 26.94
CA ALA A 33 62.38 -13.51 25.70
C ALA A 33 63.85 -14.05 25.92
N PRO A 34 64.86 -13.99 25.00
CA PRO A 34 64.95 -13.43 23.62
C PRO A 34 65.74 -14.29 22.56
N GLU A 35 66.12 -13.69 21.41
CA GLU A 35 67.22 -14.05 20.44
C GLU A 35 67.13 -15.40 19.67
N ALA A 36 67.75 -15.65 18.49
CA ALA A 36 68.22 -14.89 17.30
C ALA A 36 68.65 -15.95 16.22
N ASP A 37 69.06 -15.77 14.94
CA ASP A 37 69.21 -14.66 13.96
C ASP A 37 69.20 -15.27 12.50
N GLY A 38 69.29 -14.47 11.42
CA GLY A 38 69.82 -14.91 10.11
C GLY A 38 69.16 -14.32 8.85
N GLY A 39 69.90 -13.54 8.04
CA GLY A 39 69.35 -12.76 6.90
C GLY A 39 69.43 -13.37 5.48
N GLY A 40 68.86 -12.64 4.50
CA GLY A 40 68.94 -12.92 3.05
C GLY A 40 68.07 -11.99 2.20
N ASP A 41 68.69 -11.26 1.25
CA ASP A 41 68.05 -10.31 0.30
C ASP A 41 67.23 -11.03 -0.82
N GLN A 42 66.38 -10.41 -1.67
CA GLN A 42 66.47 -9.10 -2.35
C GLN A 42 65.12 -8.45 -2.75
N HIS A 43 65.16 -7.12 -2.91
CA HIS A 43 64.36 -6.24 -3.79
C HIS A 43 62.80 -6.11 -3.66
N LEU A 44 62.38 -5.07 -2.89
CA LEU A 44 61.76 -3.80 -3.34
C LEU A 44 60.63 -3.78 -4.43
N PRO A 45 59.73 -2.76 -4.42
CA PRO A 45 59.01 -2.16 -3.29
C PRO A 45 57.50 -1.89 -3.58
N GLY A 46 56.70 -1.61 -2.55
CA GLY A 46 55.25 -1.33 -2.68
C GLY A 46 54.88 0.15 -2.89
N ARG A 47 53.56 0.44 -2.86
CA ARG A 47 53.01 1.81 -2.72
C ARG A 47 51.84 1.84 -1.73
N GLY A 48 52.00 2.57 -0.63
CA GLY A 48 50.92 2.96 0.28
C GLY A 48 50.39 4.37 -0.05
N TYR A 49 49.13 4.64 0.32
CA TYR A 49 48.52 5.97 0.22
C TYR A 49 48.83 6.84 1.46
N PRO A 50 49.21 8.12 1.28
CA PRO A 50 49.08 9.15 2.30
C PRO A 50 47.86 10.07 2.06
N ARG A 51 47.52 10.89 3.06
CA ARG A 51 46.35 11.79 3.09
C ARG A 51 46.66 13.17 2.50
N PHE A 52 45.62 13.90 2.08
CA PHE A 52 45.68 15.34 1.76
C PHE A 52 45.00 16.19 2.86
N PRO A 53 45.60 17.34 3.23
CA PRO A 53 44.92 18.48 3.86
C PRO A 53 44.79 19.70 2.91
N ASP A 54 44.08 20.74 3.33
CA ASP A 54 43.80 21.97 2.57
C ASP A 54 45.02 22.90 2.32
N PRO A 55 44.96 23.76 1.29
CA PRO A 55 45.89 24.88 1.11
C PRO A 55 45.21 26.27 1.08
N GLU A 56 45.49 27.13 2.07
CA GLU A 56 45.34 28.59 1.90
C GLU A 56 46.66 29.27 1.52
N GLY A 57 46.66 29.94 0.37
CA GLY A 57 47.17 31.31 0.22
C GLY A 57 48.64 31.68 0.49
N ARG A 58 49.31 32.08 -0.61
CA ARG A 58 50.37 33.13 -0.76
C ARG A 58 51.84 32.65 -0.87
N ARG A 59 52.74 33.35 -1.59
CA ARG A 59 52.68 34.21 -2.82
C ARG A 59 54.13 34.64 -3.19
N LEU A 60 54.37 35.00 -4.46
CA LEU A 60 55.64 35.56 -5.00
C LEU A 60 56.80 34.53 -5.02
N VAL A 61 57.91 34.65 -5.78
CA VAL A 61 58.31 35.41 -7.00
C VAL A 61 59.47 34.59 -7.64
N GLY A 62 59.77 34.59 -8.93
CA GLY A 62 59.24 35.28 -10.12
C GLY A 62 59.84 34.60 -11.38
N GLY A 63 59.96 35.20 -12.56
CA GLY A 63 59.52 36.51 -13.07
C GLY A 63 59.90 36.68 -14.56
N GLY A 64 59.59 37.83 -15.17
CA GLY A 64 60.01 38.20 -16.54
C GLY A 64 58.87 38.32 -17.57
N GLY A 65 59.05 39.19 -18.57
CA GLY A 65 58.19 39.27 -19.77
C GLY A 65 57.05 40.31 -19.76
N ARG A 66 57.23 41.40 -20.52
CA ARG A 66 56.21 42.34 -21.05
C ARG A 66 56.26 42.26 -22.61
N PRO A 67 55.38 42.91 -23.42
CA PRO A 67 54.34 43.91 -23.09
C PRO A 67 52.93 43.72 -23.76
N ALA A 68 51.97 44.56 -23.36
CA ALA A 68 50.80 45.14 -24.06
C ALA A 68 49.89 44.29 -25.02
N GLY A 69 48.55 44.46 -25.05
CA GLY A 69 47.69 45.42 -24.34
C GLY A 69 46.17 45.21 -24.58
N ARG A 70 45.34 46.14 -24.10
CA ARG A 70 43.87 46.29 -24.29
C ARG A 70 43.59 47.72 -24.85
N PRO A 71 42.35 48.21 -25.16
CA PRO A 71 40.99 47.62 -25.07
C PRO A 71 40.05 47.91 -26.30
N GLY A 72 38.75 47.58 -26.22
CA GLY A 72 37.70 48.54 -26.65
C GLY A 72 36.70 48.20 -27.78
N ARG A 73 35.42 48.10 -27.38
CA ARG A 73 34.13 48.56 -28.01
C ARG A 73 34.01 49.05 -29.49
N LEU A 74 32.85 48.70 -30.07
CA LEU A 74 31.88 49.49 -30.90
C LEU A 74 31.96 49.59 -32.45
N HIS A 75 30.81 49.30 -33.07
CA HIS A 75 30.19 49.70 -34.37
C HIS A 75 31.00 50.21 -35.58
N ARG A 76 30.77 49.52 -36.73
CA ARG A 76 30.27 50.00 -38.06
C ARG A 76 30.39 48.82 -39.08
N ASP A 77 29.75 48.75 -40.26
CA ASP A 77 28.42 49.15 -40.78
C ASP A 77 28.26 48.59 -42.23
N ARG A 78 27.07 48.66 -42.86
CA ARG A 78 26.77 48.48 -44.32
C ARG A 78 26.84 47.07 -45.01
N ALA A 79 25.66 46.44 -45.10
CA ALA A 79 24.82 46.25 -46.31
C ALA A 79 25.27 45.55 -47.64
N ALA A 80 24.25 44.98 -48.34
CA ALA A 80 24.18 44.48 -49.74
C ALA A 80 24.72 43.03 -49.99
N VAL A 81 24.26 42.18 -50.93
CA VAL A 81 23.31 42.27 -52.09
C VAL A 81 22.35 41.03 -52.14
N ARG A 82 21.33 41.04 -53.03
CA ARG A 82 20.30 40.01 -53.33
C ARG A 82 20.78 38.65 -53.94
N PRO A 83 19.92 37.60 -53.93
CA PRO A 83 20.16 36.29 -54.57
C PRO A 83 19.53 36.10 -55.98
N LEU A 84 19.98 35.05 -56.69
CA LEU A 84 19.43 34.41 -57.91
C LEU A 84 19.94 32.93 -57.91
N ARG A 85 19.37 31.90 -58.57
CA ARG A 85 18.15 31.71 -59.40
C ARG A 85 17.83 30.19 -59.48
N GLY A 86 16.60 29.81 -59.86
CA GLY A 86 16.25 28.42 -60.22
C GLY A 86 14.74 28.20 -60.40
N ASP A 87 14.29 28.14 -61.65
CA ASP A 87 12.88 27.95 -62.10
C ASP A 87 12.92 27.36 -63.53
N PRO A 88 11.98 26.48 -63.93
CA PRO A 88 10.99 26.94 -64.93
C PRO A 88 9.57 26.28 -64.88
N ARG A 89 8.52 27.14 -64.86
CA ARG A 89 7.30 27.09 -65.74
C ARG A 89 6.28 25.92 -65.54
N GLU A 90 5.00 25.99 -65.93
CA GLU A 90 4.12 27.03 -66.53
C GLU A 90 2.62 26.75 -66.26
N ALA A 91 1.77 27.81 -66.22
CA ALA A 91 0.28 27.81 -66.32
C ALA A 91 -0.57 27.07 -65.24
N ASP A 92 -1.86 27.39 -64.97
CA ASP A 92 -2.79 28.42 -65.50
C ASP A 92 -3.70 29.03 -64.38
N ARG A 93 -4.78 29.75 -64.77
CA ARG A 93 -5.52 30.80 -64.03
C ARG A 93 -6.64 30.45 -63.01
N ASP A 94 -6.94 31.49 -62.20
CA ASP A 94 -8.25 31.94 -61.62
C ASP A 94 -9.03 30.98 -60.67
N ASP A 95 -9.91 31.44 -59.75
CA ASP A 95 -10.52 32.77 -59.55
C ASP A 95 -10.72 33.18 -58.05
N ARG A 96 -11.30 34.38 -57.87
CA ARG A 96 -11.79 35.16 -56.70
C ARG A 96 -12.93 34.44 -55.90
N GLN A 97 -13.49 34.86 -54.74
CA GLN A 97 -13.29 35.85 -53.63
C GLN A 97 -14.44 35.59 -52.59
N HIS A 98 -14.59 36.17 -51.36
CA HIS A 98 -13.80 37.07 -50.49
C HIS A 98 -14.28 37.01 -49.00
N ARG A 99 -13.49 37.61 -48.10
CA ARG A 99 -13.83 38.37 -46.86
C ARG A 99 -14.78 37.83 -45.75
N ASP A 100 -14.15 37.63 -44.59
CA ASP A 100 -14.30 38.39 -43.33
C ASP A 100 -15.60 38.42 -42.47
N VAL A 101 -15.49 37.78 -41.28
CA VAL A 101 -15.67 38.39 -39.92
C VAL A 101 -17.13 38.50 -39.34
N PRO A 102 -17.32 38.44 -37.99
CA PRO A 102 -18.51 37.87 -37.32
C PRO A 102 -19.33 38.96 -36.54
N PRO A 103 -19.95 38.78 -35.33
CA PRO A 103 -20.44 37.61 -34.56
C PRO A 103 -21.91 37.72 -34.04
N GLY A 104 -22.45 36.70 -33.36
CA GLY A 104 -23.79 36.78 -32.72
C GLY A 104 -24.12 35.72 -31.66
N ARG A 105 -24.82 36.10 -30.57
CA ARG A 105 -25.11 35.26 -29.39
C ARG A 105 -26.54 34.67 -29.36
N CYS A 106 -26.64 33.46 -28.81
CA CYS A 106 -27.70 32.90 -27.93
C CYS A 106 -29.18 33.34 -28.10
N ARG A 107 -30.09 32.36 -28.35
CA ARG A 107 -31.05 31.81 -27.35
C ARG A 107 -31.94 30.66 -27.91
N ARG A 108 -32.52 29.88 -26.99
CA ARG A 108 -33.65 28.91 -27.14
C ARG A 108 -34.98 29.68 -27.42
N PRO A 109 -36.05 29.10 -28.03
CA PRO A 109 -36.77 27.93 -27.48
C PRO A 109 -37.55 26.97 -28.44
N HIS A 110 -38.13 25.94 -27.81
CA HIS A 110 -39.25 25.06 -28.23
C HIS A 110 -40.64 25.77 -28.06
N PRO A 111 -41.84 25.17 -28.29
CA PRO A 111 -42.23 23.78 -28.69
C PRO A 111 -43.34 23.70 -29.79
N ARG A 112 -44.00 22.52 -29.93
CA ARG A 112 -45.43 22.27 -30.37
C ARG A 112 -45.80 22.41 -31.87
N THR A 113 -46.76 21.67 -32.46
CA THR A 113 -47.40 20.34 -32.17
C THR A 113 -48.24 19.81 -33.39
N ASP A 114 -48.62 18.51 -33.33
CA ASP A 114 -49.90 17.90 -33.79
C ASP A 114 -50.23 17.52 -35.27
N LEU A 115 -51.01 16.40 -35.36
CA LEU A 115 -51.82 15.85 -36.49
C LEU A 115 -51.03 15.21 -37.66
N ARG A 116 -51.49 14.14 -38.35
CA ARG A 116 -52.80 13.42 -38.37
C ARG A 116 -52.65 11.90 -38.66
N VAL A 117 -53.78 11.17 -38.69
CA VAL A 117 -54.03 9.70 -38.74
C VAL A 117 -55.27 9.46 -39.66
N PRO A 118 -55.71 8.27 -40.18
CA PRO A 118 -55.18 6.87 -40.23
C PRO A 118 -55.12 6.22 -41.66
N SER A 119 -54.80 4.91 -41.74
CA SER A 119 -55.51 3.92 -42.61
C SER A 119 -55.36 2.48 -42.05
N GLU A 120 -56.27 1.55 -42.36
CA GLU A 120 -56.40 0.20 -41.77
C GLU A 120 -56.26 -0.96 -42.79
N GLU A 121 -56.50 -2.22 -42.34
CA GLU A 121 -56.72 -3.47 -43.13
C GLU A 121 -55.52 -4.10 -43.87
N SER A 122 -55.51 -5.36 -44.36
CA SER A 122 -56.02 -6.69 -43.90
C SER A 122 -55.42 -7.80 -44.85
N VAL A 123 -55.52 -9.15 -44.74
CA VAL A 123 -56.07 -10.13 -43.77
C VAL A 123 -55.41 -11.53 -43.95
N SER A 124 -55.44 -12.40 -42.92
CA SER A 124 -55.17 -13.88 -42.95
C SER A 124 -53.74 -14.41 -43.23
N GLY A 125 -53.36 -15.64 -42.82
CA GLY A 125 -54.03 -16.58 -41.90
C GLY A 125 -53.43 -18.01 -41.81
N ARG A 126 -54.04 -18.85 -40.94
CA ARG A 126 -53.97 -20.34 -40.79
C ARG A 126 -52.59 -21.01 -40.63
N VAL A 127 -52.21 -21.54 -39.46
CA VAL A 127 -52.67 -22.77 -38.76
C VAL A 127 -51.94 -24.06 -39.19
N GLY A 128 -51.25 -24.71 -38.25
CA GLY A 128 -50.70 -26.06 -38.30
C GLY A 128 -50.40 -26.60 -36.89
N LYS A 129 -50.53 -27.91 -36.64
CA LYS A 129 -50.42 -28.52 -35.29
C LYS A 129 -49.68 -29.88 -35.32
N ALA A 130 -48.92 -30.14 -34.24
CA ALA A 130 -48.27 -31.43 -33.91
C ALA A 130 -47.12 -31.86 -34.88
N ARG A 131 -46.26 -32.85 -34.57
CA ARG A 131 -46.30 -33.97 -33.60
C ARG A 131 -44.88 -34.34 -33.11
N ARG A 132 -44.76 -34.97 -31.93
CA ARG A 132 -43.61 -35.86 -31.54
C ARG A 132 -43.81 -37.25 -32.22
N PRO A 133 -42.79 -38.11 -32.44
CA PRO A 133 -41.77 -38.60 -31.48
C PRO A 133 -40.33 -38.60 -32.08
N SER A 134 -39.29 -39.37 -31.71
CA SER A 134 -39.08 -40.53 -30.79
C SER A 134 -37.59 -40.67 -30.42
N GLU A 135 -37.27 -41.24 -29.25
CA GLU A 135 -35.96 -41.88 -28.94
C GLU A 135 -36.00 -43.38 -29.36
N PRO A 136 -34.85 -44.08 -29.43
CA PRO A 136 -34.52 -45.02 -28.34
C PRO A 136 -33.02 -45.21 -27.98
N ASP A 137 -32.78 -45.38 -26.67
CA ASP A 137 -31.97 -46.44 -25.98
C ASP A 137 -30.48 -46.70 -26.36
N ALA A 138 -29.51 -46.55 -25.43
CA ALA A 138 -29.03 -47.47 -24.35
C ALA A 138 -27.85 -48.39 -24.81
N GLU A 139 -26.90 -48.91 -24.01
CA GLU A 139 -26.65 -49.02 -22.54
C GLU A 139 -25.18 -48.57 -22.21
N GLY A 140 -24.58 -48.61 -20.99
CA GLY A 140 -25.00 -49.08 -19.65
C GLY A 140 -23.87 -49.00 -18.57
N LEU A 141 -24.20 -49.42 -17.32
CA LEU A 141 -23.36 -49.62 -16.10
C LEU A 141 -22.66 -48.35 -15.48
N ARG A 142 -22.93 -47.89 -14.24
CA ARG A 142 -22.84 -48.45 -12.84
C ARG A 142 -21.39 -48.47 -12.29
N THR A 143 -21.04 -47.97 -11.09
CA THR A 143 -21.73 -47.58 -9.81
C THR A 143 -21.02 -46.33 -9.17
N GLY A 144 -21.36 -45.72 -8.01
CA GLY A 144 -22.52 -45.79 -7.08
C GLY A 144 -22.17 -45.43 -5.61
N LEU A 145 -23.19 -45.04 -4.80
CA LEU A 145 -23.19 -44.80 -3.32
C LEU A 145 -22.42 -43.58 -2.72
N PRO A 146 -22.81 -43.04 -1.53
CA PRO A 146 -24.11 -43.05 -0.82
C PRO A 146 -24.64 -41.64 -0.41
N ARG A 147 -25.85 -41.59 0.18
CA ARG A 147 -26.42 -40.42 0.93
C ARG A 147 -26.40 -40.70 2.46
N PRO A 148 -26.85 -39.76 3.31
CA PRO A 148 -28.26 -39.87 3.75
C PRO A 148 -29.07 -38.56 3.89
N ASP A 149 -30.38 -38.77 3.85
CA ASP A 149 -31.59 -38.03 4.29
C ASP A 149 -31.44 -36.93 5.36
N GLY A 150 -32.33 -35.93 5.52
CA GLY A 150 -33.61 -35.65 4.86
C GLY A 150 -34.80 -35.61 5.85
N HIS A 151 -35.65 -34.57 5.83
CA HIS A 151 -37.11 -34.67 6.08
C HIS A 151 -37.91 -33.38 5.79
N HIS A 152 -39.24 -33.52 5.69
CA HIS A 152 -40.25 -32.57 5.16
C HIS A 152 -40.81 -31.62 6.27
N ARG A 153 -41.50 -30.50 5.97
CA ARG A 153 -42.84 -30.45 5.32
C ARG A 153 -43.33 -29.08 4.79
N ARG A 154 -43.95 -29.20 3.59
CA ARG A 154 -45.15 -28.52 3.04
C ARG A 154 -45.15 -27.01 2.69
N ARG A 155 -45.76 -26.74 1.54
CA ARG A 155 -46.16 -25.43 0.97
C ARG A 155 -47.57 -25.04 1.43
N MET A 156 -47.84 -23.73 1.50
CA MET A 156 -48.87 -22.95 0.76
C MET A 156 -48.44 -21.47 0.86
N GLY A 157 -48.71 -20.53 -0.06
CA GLY A 157 -49.41 -20.58 -1.35
C GLY A 157 -50.40 -19.41 -1.48
N GLY A 158 -50.20 -18.48 -2.43
CA GLY A 158 -51.19 -17.40 -2.71
C GLY A 158 -50.63 -15.98 -2.93
N ASP A 159 -50.18 -15.71 -4.15
CA ASP A 159 -50.39 -14.50 -4.97
C ASP A 159 -50.97 -13.18 -4.41
N ARG A 160 -50.30 -12.07 -4.84
CA ARG A 160 -50.85 -10.82 -5.45
C ARG A 160 -51.06 -9.50 -4.68
N ALA A 161 -50.56 -8.45 -5.36
CA ALA A 161 -51.14 -7.13 -5.61
C ALA A 161 -51.16 -6.04 -4.51
N VAL A 162 -50.19 -5.13 -4.64
CA VAL A 162 -50.23 -3.71 -4.22
C VAL A 162 -50.84 -2.90 -5.38
N PRO A 163 -51.69 -1.87 -5.14
CA PRO A 163 -51.23 -0.50 -5.47
C PRO A 163 -51.83 0.67 -4.63
N HIS A 164 -51.11 1.82 -4.67
CA HIS A 164 -51.60 3.21 -4.50
C HIS A 164 -52.05 3.73 -3.11
N ARG A 165 -51.86 5.02 -2.76
CA ARG A 165 -50.84 6.03 -3.21
C ARG A 165 -50.77 7.25 -2.25
N ASP A 166 -49.64 7.95 -2.31
CA ASP A 166 -49.29 9.34 -1.93
C ASP A 166 -50.41 10.32 -1.45
N ALA A 167 -50.19 11.02 -0.31
CA ALA A 167 -50.21 12.50 -0.18
C ALA A 167 -50.05 13.01 1.29
N ALA A 168 -49.63 14.27 1.44
CA ALA A 168 -49.52 15.08 2.68
C ALA A 168 -50.29 16.43 2.47
N PRO A 169 -50.38 17.44 3.39
CA PRO A 169 -49.54 17.72 4.57
C PRO A 169 -50.27 18.35 5.83
N ARG A 170 -49.47 19.04 6.67
CA ARG A 170 -49.70 19.93 7.84
C ARG A 170 -50.85 20.99 7.69
N PRO A 171 -51.34 21.71 8.75
CA PRO A 171 -50.62 22.18 9.95
C PRO A 171 -51.39 22.23 11.32
N GLU A 172 -50.85 23.01 12.26
CA GLU A 172 -51.30 23.27 13.64
C GLU A 172 -52.26 24.48 13.75
N LEU A 173 -53.02 24.60 14.88
CA LEU A 173 -53.06 25.75 15.83
C LEU A 173 -54.42 25.97 16.55
N PHE A 174 -54.32 26.40 17.82
CA PHE A 174 -55.24 27.16 18.71
C PHE A 174 -56.79 26.95 18.73
N GLY A 175 -57.36 27.03 19.94
CA GLY A 175 -58.77 27.42 20.16
C GLY A 175 -59.30 27.10 21.58
N ARG A 176 -59.76 28.10 22.34
CA ARG A 176 -60.55 27.92 23.58
C ARG A 176 -62.03 28.18 23.27
N GLY A 177 -62.93 27.30 23.72
CA GLY A 177 -64.37 27.40 23.44
C GLY A 177 -65.17 28.20 24.48
N HIS A 178 -66.49 27.99 24.52
CA HIS A 178 -67.34 28.41 25.64
C HIS A 178 -68.55 27.48 25.87
N ARG A 179 -69.28 27.75 26.96
CA ARG A 179 -70.47 27.04 27.48
C ARG A 179 -71.71 27.26 26.56
N ASP A 180 -72.89 26.63 26.74
CA ASP A 180 -73.54 26.26 28.02
C ASP A 180 -74.77 25.31 27.89
N ARG A 181 -75.38 24.97 29.05
CA ARG A 181 -76.71 24.37 29.30
C ARG A 181 -76.85 22.84 29.36
N SER A 182 -76.46 22.31 30.51
CA SER A 182 -77.32 21.55 31.45
C SER A 182 -78.41 20.60 30.91
N HIS A 183 -78.27 19.31 31.22
CA HIS A 183 -79.35 18.48 31.76
C HIS A 183 -78.83 17.67 32.96
N GLN A 184 -79.72 17.20 33.83
CA GLN A 184 -79.38 16.44 35.04
C GLN A 184 -78.97 15.00 34.70
N ASP A 185 -77.98 14.46 35.39
CA ASP A 185 -77.83 13.01 35.55
C ASP A 185 -77.20 12.66 36.91
N GLN A 186 -77.42 11.43 37.38
CA GLN A 186 -77.12 10.98 38.74
C GLN A 186 -75.70 10.41 38.84
N GLY A 187 -74.89 10.92 39.77
CA GLY A 187 -73.47 10.57 39.86
C GLY A 187 -73.14 9.36 40.74
N PRO A 188 -72.75 8.19 40.18
CA PRO A 188 -71.92 7.23 40.90
C PRO A 188 -70.50 7.80 41.05
N GLY A 189 -69.91 7.66 42.24
CA GLY A 189 -68.64 8.32 42.57
C GLY A 189 -67.47 7.87 41.69
N ILE A 190 -66.63 8.84 41.27
CA ILE A 190 -65.36 8.60 40.58
C ILE A 190 -64.43 7.83 41.52
N ARG A 191 -64.38 6.50 41.39
CA ARG A 191 -63.29 5.70 41.97
C ARG A 191 -61.97 6.13 41.29
N PRO A 192 -60.87 6.31 42.04
CA PRO A 192 -59.61 6.70 41.44
C PRO A 192 -59.18 5.65 40.42
N ALA A 193 -58.70 6.10 39.26
CA ALA A 193 -58.11 5.22 38.26
C ALA A 193 -56.86 4.57 38.85
N MET A 194 -57.00 3.34 39.37
CA MET A 194 -55.90 2.59 39.95
C MET A 194 -54.76 2.50 38.95
N ARG A 195 -53.64 3.16 39.26
CA ARG A 195 -52.36 2.80 38.67
C ARG A 195 -52.16 1.33 38.96
N ARG A 196 -52.12 0.49 37.92
CA ARG A 196 -51.61 -0.89 38.05
C ARG A 196 -50.13 -0.78 38.35
N GLU A 197 -49.79 -0.73 39.63
CA GLU A 197 -48.42 -0.86 40.10
C GLU A 197 -47.87 -2.16 39.54
N ALA A 198 -46.73 -2.08 38.84
CA ALA A 198 -46.05 -3.28 38.40
C ALA A 198 -45.68 -4.09 39.65
N PRO A 199 -45.96 -5.40 39.70
CA PRO A 199 -45.80 -6.18 40.92
C PRO A 199 -44.37 -6.03 41.45
N PRO A 200 -44.15 -5.83 42.76
CA PRO A 200 -42.88 -5.33 43.28
C PRO A 200 -41.68 -6.22 42.93
N ALA A 201 -41.88 -7.52 42.75
CA ALA A 201 -40.86 -8.45 42.24
C ALA A 201 -40.33 -8.09 40.83
N LEU A 202 -41.14 -7.46 39.97
CA LEU A 202 -40.72 -6.99 38.65
C LEU A 202 -39.89 -5.70 38.76
N ALA A 203 -40.29 -4.78 39.64
CA ALA A 203 -39.54 -3.55 39.92
C ALA A 203 -38.17 -3.87 40.56
N VAL A 204 -38.12 -4.80 41.52
CA VAL A 204 -36.87 -5.29 42.13
C VAL A 204 -35.99 -5.98 41.10
N LYS A 205 -36.54 -6.82 40.20
CA LYS A 205 -35.77 -7.43 39.10
C LYS A 205 -35.21 -6.38 38.14
N ALA A 206 -35.98 -5.35 37.79
CA ALA A 206 -35.50 -4.25 36.96
C ALA A 206 -34.38 -3.44 37.64
N ALA A 207 -34.53 -3.14 38.94
CA ALA A 207 -33.51 -2.46 39.73
C ALA A 207 -32.22 -3.29 39.87
N LEU A 208 -32.31 -4.60 40.10
CA LEU A 208 -31.15 -5.50 40.16
C LEU A 208 -30.45 -5.64 38.81
N LEU A 209 -31.19 -5.73 37.71
CA LEU A 209 -30.62 -5.75 36.35
C LEU A 209 -29.95 -4.42 35.99
N LEU A 210 -30.54 -3.29 36.40
CA LEU A 210 -29.94 -1.96 36.23
C LEU A 210 -28.67 -1.84 37.07
N ALA A 211 -28.69 -2.22 38.34
CA ALA A 211 -27.52 -2.17 39.23
C ALA A 211 -26.38 -3.09 38.73
N ALA A 212 -26.69 -4.31 38.30
CA ALA A 212 -25.71 -5.22 37.69
C ALA A 212 -25.15 -4.65 36.37
N GLY A 213 -26.00 -4.03 35.54
CA GLY A 213 -25.59 -3.34 34.32
C GLY A 213 -24.66 -2.15 34.60
N THR A 214 -24.97 -1.34 35.62
CA THR A 214 -24.14 -0.21 36.06
C THR A 214 -22.80 -0.69 36.65
N LEU A 215 -22.80 -1.72 37.50
CA LEU A 215 -21.57 -2.30 38.04
C LEU A 215 -20.67 -2.88 36.94
N LEU A 216 -21.26 -3.57 35.96
CA LEU A 216 -20.54 -4.09 34.79
C LEU A 216 -19.99 -2.94 33.92
N PHE A 217 -20.79 -1.91 33.64
CA PHE A 217 -20.37 -0.73 32.90
C PHE A 217 -19.22 0.01 33.60
N CYS A 218 -19.32 0.25 34.91
CA CYS A 218 -18.26 0.87 35.69
C CYS A 218 -16.99 0.00 35.70
N SER A 219 -17.11 -1.32 35.88
CA SER A 219 -15.98 -2.26 35.84
C SER A 219 -15.27 -2.26 34.48
N CYS A 220 -16.02 -2.33 33.37
CA CYS A 220 -15.48 -2.21 32.02
C CYS A 220 -14.87 -0.83 31.74
N SER A 221 -15.51 0.25 32.19
CA SER A 221 -15.01 1.62 32.01
C SER A 221 -13.68 1.82 32.75
N THR A 222 -13.58 1.37 34.01
CA THR A 222 -12.32 1.39 34.78
C THR A 222 -11.26 0.48 34.15
N PHE A 223 -11.65 -0.71 33.65
CA PHE A 223 -10.74 -1.60 32.94
C PHE A 223 -10.13 -0.94 31.70
N PHE A 224 -10.92 -0.32 30.82
CA PHE A 224 -10.42 0.31 29.59
C PHE A 224 -9.73 1.66 29.83
N ARG A 225 -10.20 2.48 30.78
CA ARG A 225 -9.54 3.75 31.14
C ARG A 225 -8.20 3.54 31.85
N GLY A 226 -8.08 2.48 32.65
CA GLY A 226 -6.85 2.15 33.38
C GLY A 226 -5.65 1.78 32.50
N SER A 227 -5.81 1.65 31.17
CA SER A 227 -4.72 1.47 30.21
C SER A 227 -4.54 2.65 29.25
N VAL A 228 -5.09 3.82 29.58
CA VAL A 228 -4.79 5.10 28.90
C VAL A 228 -3.50 5.69 29.52
N PRO A 229 -2.48 6.09 28.74
CA PRO A 229 -1.24 6.66 29.27
C PRO A 229 -1.44 8.03 29.95
N GLN A 230 -0.56 8.38 30.90
CA GLN A 230 -0.44 9.75 31.40
C GLN A 230 0.22 10.63 30.33
N ARG A 231 -0.51 11.64 29.83
CA ARG A 231 -0.02 12.59 28.81
C ARG A 231 0.13 14.03 29.31
N ASP A 232 -0.05 14.25 30.62
CA ASP A 232 0.03 15.56 31.27
C ASP A 232 0.87 15.54 32.53
N GLY A 233 1.42 16.70 32.89
CA GLY A 233 2.19 16.91 34.11
C GLY A 233 3.68 16.66 33.91
N VAL A 234 4.34 16.14 34.96
CA VAL A 234 5.78 15.86 34.97
C VAL A 234 6.01 14.37 35.26
N LEU A 235 6.98 13.75 34.57
CA LEU A 235 7.45 12.39 34.86
C LEU A 235 8.99 12.35 34.93
N GLU A 236 9.50 11.86 36.06
CA GLU A 236 10.90 11.45 36.20
C GLU A 236 11.16 10.17 35.41
N VAL A 237 12.04 10.22 34.42
CA VAL A 237 12.41 9.06 33.60
C VAL A 237 13.93 8.88 33.53
N PRO A 238 14.45 7.67 33.78
CA PRO A 238 15.88 7.41 33.68
C PRO A 238 16.34 7.43 32.21
N GLY A 239 17.54 7.93 31.98
CA GLY A 239 18.20 7.93 30.67
C GLY A 239 18.27 9.29 29.96
N LEU A 240 17.38 10.23 30.26
CA LEU A 240 17.47 11.60 29.72
C LEU A 240 18.69 12.35 30.24
N PHE A 241 19.32 13.16 29.38
CA PHE A 241 20.41 14.07 29.76
C PHE A 241 19.90 15.46 30.15
N ALA A 242 18.74 15.87 29.61
CA ALA A 242 18.06 17.12 29.95
C ALA A 242 16.53 16.96 29.89
N PRO A 243 15.76 17.87 30.50
CA PRO A 243 14.31 17.89 30.36
C PRO A 243 13.83 18.04 28.91
N VAL A 244 12.74 17.34 28.58
CA VAL A 244 12.06 17.34 27.29
C VAL A 244 10.58 17.66 27.46
N GLU A 245 10.03 18.50 26.60
CA GLU A 245 8.60 18.78 26.56
C GLU A 245 7.94 18.03 25.40
N ILE A 246 6.86 17.30 25.69
CA ILE A 246 5.96 16.68 24.72
C ILE A 246 4.61 17.39 24.84
N VAL A 247 4.39 18.39 23.98
CA VAL A 247 3.07 19.02 23.83
C VAL A 247 2.23 18.15 22.90
N ARG A 248 0.97 17.88 23.20
CA ARG A 248 0.05 17.27 22.23
C ARG A 248 -1.03 18.26 21.82
N ASP A 249 -1.26 18.36 20.52
CA ASP A 249 -2.30 19.21 19.93
C ASP A 249 -3.71 18.60 20.09
N ARG A 250 -4.71 19.31 19.56
CA ARG A 250 -6.11 18.89 19.57
C ARG A 250 -6.43 17.67 18.71
N PHE A 251 -5.46 17.05 18.02
CA PHE A 251 -5.59 15.76 17.31
C PHE A 251 -4.73 14.67 17.98
N GLY A 252 -4.09 14.97 19.12
CA GLY A 252 -3.23 14.08 19.88
C GLY A 252 -1.80 14.00 19.34
N ILE A 253 -1.43 14.83 18.37
CA ILE A 253 -0.13 14.80 17.68
C ILE A 253 0.94 15.38 18.61
N PRO A 254 2.04 14.66 18.89
CA PRO A 254 3.13 15.17 19.72
C PRO A 254 4.03 16.15 18.97
N HIS A 255 4.32 17.27 19.63
CA HIS A 255 5.38 18.20 19.31
C HIS A 255 6.44 18.05 20.40
N ILE A 256 7.62 17.56 20.03
CA ILE A 256 8.67 17.14 20.96
C ILE A 256 9.81 18.15 20.92
N LEU A 257 10.04 18.84 22.05
CA LEU A 257 11.04 19.89 22.20
C LEU A 257 12.14 19.43 23.16
N ALA A 258 13.33 19.16 22.63
CA ALA A 258 14.48 18.65 23.36
C ALA A 258 15.73 19.51 23.14
N LYS A 259 16.76 19.33 23.99
CA LYS A 259 18.01 20.11 23.93
C LYS A 259 19.13 19.44 23.12
N ASN A 260 18.95 18.18 22.69
CA ASN A 260 19.92 17.39 21.94
C ASN A 260 19.22 16.21 21.22
N ASP A 261 19.93 15.53 20.31
CA ASP A 261 19.40 14.41 19.52
C ASP A 261 19.00 13.16 20.34
N HIS A 262 19.72 12.89 21.44
CA HIS A 262 19.48 11.71 22.28
C HIS A 262 18.10 11.83 22.93
N ASP A 263 17.89 12.92 23.65
CA ASP A 263 16.67 13.19 24.39
C ASP A 263 15.46 13.39 23.47
N LEU A 264 15.68 13.96 22.27
CA LEU A 264 14.67 14.09 21.22
C LEU A 264 14.11 12.73 20.77
N LEU A 265 15.01 11.78 20.46
CA LEU A 265 14.62 10.50 19.87
C LEU A 265 14.23 9.48 20.94
N PHE A 266 14.78 9.59 22.16
CA PHE A 266 14.22 8.99 23.37
C PHE A 266 12.76 9.40 23.55
N ALA A 267 12.45 10.70 23.52
CA ALA A 267 11.07 11.17 23.68
C ALA A 267 10.15 10.76 22.52
N GLN A 268 10.66 10.65 21.29
CA GLN A 268 9.90 10.05 20.18
C GLN A 268 9.55 8.58 20.45
N GLY A 269 10.52 7.79 20.93
CA GLY A 269 10.30 6.40 21.35
C GLY A 269 9.28 6.28 22.49
N PHE A 270 9.38 7.19 23.47
CA PHE A 270 8.45 7.28 24.60
C PHE A 270 7.02 7.57 24.11
N ALA A 271 6.83 8.55 23.22
CA ALA A 271 5.52 8.88 22.65
C ALA A 271 4.94 7.74 21.80
N HIS A 272 5.75 7.11 20.94
CA HIS A 272 5.35 5.91 20.19
C HIS A 272 4.89 4.77 21.13
N ALA A 273 5.59 4.56 22.25
CA ALA A 273 5.24 3.54 23.24
C ALA A 273 3.99 3.88 24.07
N GLN A 274 3.70 5.16 24.32
CA GLN A 274 2.42 5.55 24.90
C GLN A 274 1.27 5.25 23.94
N ASP A 275 1.40 5.67 22.68
CA ASP A 275 0.24 5.79 21.80
C ASP A 275 0.03 4.58 20.87
N ARG A 276 1.08 3.80 20.55
CA ARG A 276 1.06 2.75 19.50
C ARG A 276 1.67 1.39 19.88
N LEU A 277 1.97 1.14 21.16
CA LEU A 277 2.72 -0.05 21.61
C LEU A 277 2.24 -1.42 21.08
N PHE A 278 0.92 -1.68 21.02
CA PHE A 278 0.44 -2.97 20.50
C PHE A 278 0.68 -3.13 18.99
N GLN A 279 0.58 -2.06 18.21
CA GLN A 279 0.94 -2.05 16.79
C GLN A 279 2.44 -2.34 16.61
N MET A 280 3.28 -1.73 17.46
CA MET A 280 4.73 -1.95 17.47
C MET A 280 5.10 -3.41 17.80
N ASP A 281 4.53 -4.01 18.85
CA ASP A 281 4.82 -5.42 19.18
C ASP A 281 4.30 -6.40 18.11
N LEU A 282 3.22 -6.08 17.40
CA LEU A 282 2.78 -6.87 16.24
C LEU A 282 3.77 -6.80 15.07
N ASP A 283 4.23 -5.61 14.69
CA ASP A 283 5.26 -5.44 13.64
C ASP A 283 6.57 -6.15 14.04
N ARG A 284 7.01 -5.99 15.30
CA ARG A 284 8.17 -6.67 15.89
C ARG A 284 8.04 -8.19 15.78
N ARG A 285 6.88 -8.74 16.16
CA ARG A 285 6.61 -10.18 16.08
C ARG A 285 6.54 -10.68 14.65
N LEU A 286 6.00 -9.90 13.72
CA LEU A 286 5.97 -10.25 12.30
C LEU A 286 7.39 -10.33 11.73
N ALA A 287 8.22 -9.30 11.95
CA ALA A 287 9.62 -9.27 11.50
C ALA A 287 10.48 -10.43 12.05
N ARG A 288 10.10 -10.97 13.22
CA ARG A 288 10.81 -12.05 13.92
C ARG A 288 10.19 -13.45 13.74
N GLY A 289 9.00 -13.56 13.15
CA GLY A 289 8.22 -14.81 13.18
C GLY A 289 7.88 -15.27 14.61
N GLU A 290 7.14 -14.43 15.35
CA GLU A 290 6.70 -14.63 16.74
C GLU A 290 5.19 -14.34 16.94
N LEU A 291 4.37 -14.39 15.89
CA LEU A 291 2.93 -14.14 15.95
C LEU A 291 2.12 -15.35 16.46
N ALA A 292 2.63 -16.57 16.27
CA ALA A 292 2.04 -17.80 16.80
C ALA A 292 2.05 -17.84 18.34
N GLU A 293 2.94 -17.08 19.00
CA GLU A 293 2.91 -16.86 20.46
C GLU A 293 1.65 -16.12 20.92
N LEU A 294 1.04 -15.29 20.07
CA LEU A 294 -0.19 -14.55 20.39
C LEU A 294 -1.45 -15.24 19.87
N PHE A 295 -1.39 -15.78 18.64
CA PHE A 295 -2.55 -16.24 17.88
C PHE A 295 -2.60 -17.75 17.60
N GLY A 296 -1.58 -18.50 18.05
CA GLY A 296 -1.47 -19.94 17.85
C GLY A 296 -1.23 -20.32 16.39
N GLU A 297 -1.57 -21.57 16.05
CA GLU A 297 -1.37 -22.21 14.74
C GLU A 297 -1.79 -21.34 13.54
N LYS A 298 -2.79 -20.47 13.70
CA LYS A 298 -3.30 -19.60 12.62
C LYS A 298 -2.31 -18.54 12.12
N ALA A 299 -1.28 -18.22 12.90
CA ALA A 299 -0.20 -17.33 12.47
C ALA A 299 1.07 -18.08 12.03
N LEU A 300 1.13 -19.40 12.26
CA LEU A 300 2.30 -20.24 11.96
C LEU A 300 2.77 -20.18 10.49
N PRO A 301 1.90 -20.06 9.46
CA PRO A 301 2.35 -19.89 8.08
C PRO A 301 3.14 -18.59 7.85
N ALA A 302 2.74 -17.48 8.51
CA ALA A 302 3.46 -16.22 8.43
C ALA A 302 4.79 -16.30 9.20
N ASP A 303 4.79 -16.88 10.40
CA ASP A 303 6.02 -17.06 11.17
C ASP A 303 7.05 -17.91 10.41
N ARG A 304 6.63 -19.03 9.79
CA ARG A 304 7.49 -19.84 8.92
C ARG A 304 8.13 -19.01 7.80
N LEU A 305 7.37 -18.16 7.11
CA LEU A 305 7.91 -17.30 6.04
C LEU A 305 8.99 -16.34 6.58
N PHE A 306 8.73 -15.65 7.70
CA PHE A 306 9.68 -14.70 8.28
C PHE A 306 10.93 -15.36 8.88
N ARG A 307 10.83 -16.60 9.35
CA ARG A 307 11.98 -17.42 9.79
C ARG A 307 12.89 -17.79 8.62
N HIS A 308 12.32 -18.20 7.48
CA HIS A 308 13.12 -18.46 6.27
C HIS A 308 13.80 -17.19 5.75
N LEU A 309 13.06 -16.08 5.60
CA LEU A 309 13.63 -14.77 5.24
C LEU A 309 14.74 -14.34 6.22
N GLY A 310 14.61 -14.70 7.50
CA GLY A 310 15.65 -14.52 8.50
C GLY A 310 15.94 -13.05 8.81
N LEU A 311 14.95 -12.15 8.67
CA LEU A 311 15.14 -10.71 8.86
C LEU A 311 15.71 -10.40 10.26
N ALA A 312 15.11 -11.01 11.29
CA ALA A 312 15.60 -10.92 12.67
C ALA A 312 16.92 -11.66 12.94
N ALA A 313 17.30 -12.64 12.10
CA ALA A 313 18.61 -13.30 12.19
C ALA A 313 19.73 -12.44 11.57
N ARG A 314 19.41 -11.61 10.57
CA ARG A 314 20.32 -10.67 9.90
C ARG A 314 20.42 -9.31 10.64
N ALA A 315 19.37 -8.91 11.36
CA ALA A 315 19.31 -7.64 12.07
C ALA A 315 20.52 -7.30 12.98
N PRO A 316 21.11 -8.23 13.76
CA PRO A 316 22.23 -7.89 14.65
C PRO A 316 23.51 -7.51 13.90
N SER A 317 23.86 -8.22 12.83
CA SER A 317 25.06 -7.92 12.03
C SER A 317 24.90 -6.67 11.18
N LEU A 318 23.69 -6.42 10.66
CA LEU A 318 23.35 -5.18 9.97
C LEU A 318 23.45 -3.96 10.91
N PHE A 319 22.84 -4.05 12.11
CA PHE A 319 22.91 -2.98 13.11
C PHE A 319 24.35 -2.73 13.58
N ALA A 320 25.15 -3.78 13.79
CA ALA A 320 26.57 -3.64 14.11
C ALA A 320 27.35 -2.88 13.01
N GLY A 321 26.97 -3.05 11.74
CA GLY A 321 27.54 -2.33 10.60
C GLY A 321 27.11 -0.86 10.45
N TRP A 322 26.11 -0.38 11.19
CA TRP A 322 25.67 1.02 11.10
C TRP A 322 26.68 2.01 11.71
N PRO A 323 26.74 3.27 11.23
CA PRO A 323 27.57 4.32 11.82
C PRO A 323 27.33 4.49 13.32
N ALA A 324 28.37 4.88 14.08
CA ALA A 324 28.29 5.03 15.54
C ALA A 324 27.13 5.96 15.96
N LYS A 325 27.02 7.13 15.34
CA LYS A 325 25.92 8.09 15.54
C LYS A 325 24.53 7.49 15.27
N THR A 326 24.40 6.64 14.26
CA THR A 326 23.14 5.93 13.97
C THR A 326 22.81 4.93 15.09
N ARG A 327 23.80 4.17 15.56
CA ARG A 327 23.61 3.22 16.67
C ARG A 327 23.24 3.94 17.98
N GLU A 328 23.84 5.10 18.24
CA GLU A 328 23.50 5.97 19.39
C GLU A 328 22.04 6.44 19.36
N ILE A 329 21.56 7.01 18.24
CA ILE A 329 20.19 7.51 18.14
C ILE A 329 19.14 6.39 18.17
N VAL A 330 19.47 5.21 17.64
CA VAL A 330 18.60 4.03 17.72
C VAL A 330 18.56 3.49 19.14
N GLN A 331 19.69 3.47 19.87
CA GLN A 331 19.70 3.08 21.27
C GLN A 331 18.88 4.04 22.14
N ALA A 332 19.04 5.35 21.95
CA ALA A 332 18.26 6.39 22.64
C ALA A 332 16.75 6.20 22.40
N TYR A 333 16.34 5.98 21.15
CA TYR A 333 14.97 5.67 20.78
C TYR A 333 14.45 4.39 21.47
N CYS A 334 15.23 3.31 21.46
CA CYS A 334 14.86 2.05 22.12
C CYS A 334 14.67 2.21 23.63
N ASP A 335 15.56 2.93 24.31
CA ASP A 335 15.42 3.20 25.75
C ASP A 335 14.25 4.14 26.06
N GLY A 336 13.96 5.08 25.17
CA GLY A 336 12.73 5.86 25.18
C GLY A 336 11.46 5.01 25.08
N VAL A 337 11.41 4.05 24.13
CA VAL A 337 10.31 3.07 24.03
C VAL A 337 10.18 2.26 25.32
N ASN A 338 11.30 1.84 25.91
CA ASN A 338 11.32 1.06 27.15
C ASN A 338 10.86 1.86 28.37
N ALA A 339 11.25 3.14 28.49
CA ALA A 339 10.77 4.06 29.51
C ALA A 339 9.26 4.37 29.33
N GLY A 340 8.82 4.55 28.08
CA GLY A 340 7.42 4.74 27.72
C GLY A 340 6.56 3.55 28.16
N MET A 341 7.00 2.32 27.88
CA MET A 341 6.37 1.10 28.40
C MET A 341 6.35 1.07 29.93
N ALA A 342 7.47 1.40 30.59
CA ALA A 342 7.56 1.39 32.05
C ALA A 342 6.66 2.45 32.74
N SER A 343 6.26 3.51 32.01
CA SER A 343 5.33 4.54 32.51
C SER A 343 3.85 4.11 32.53
N LEU A 344 3.49 2.96 31.94
CA LEU A 344 2.10 2.54 31.79
C LEU A 344 1.54 1.90 33.07
N SER A 345 0.46 2.48 33.60
CA SER A 345 -0.28 1.98 34.77
C SER A 345 -0.96 0.62 34.53
N ALA A 346 -1.31 0.30 33.28
CA ALA A 346 -1.63 -1.04 32.82
C ALA A 346 -1.34 -1.19 31.32
N TRP A 347 -1.07 -2.41 30.86
CA TRP A 347 -0.83 -2.67 29.43
C TRP A 347 -2.03 -2.30 28.55
N PRO A 348 -1.80 -1.93 27.28
CA PRO A 348 -2.86 -1.77 26.29
C PRO A 348 -3.84 -2.94 26.28
N VAL A 349 -5.10 -2.62 26.03
CA VAL A 349 -6.25 -3.52 26.19
C VAL A 349 -6.10 -4.83 25.43
N GLU A 350 -5.42 -4.81 24.29
CA GLU A 350 -5.13 -5.97 23.44
C GLU A 350 -4.26 -7.01 24.15
N PHE A 351 -3.20 -6.60 24.84
CA PHE A 351 -2.36 -7.49 25.64
C PHE A 351 -3.16 -8.13 26.78
N ARG A 352 -4.01 -7.34 27.45
CA ARG A 352 -4.86 -7.79 28.56
C ARG A 352 -5.93 -8.77 28.09
N LEU A 353 -6.52 -8.56 26.90
CA LEU A 353 -7.45 -9.50 26.27
C LEU A 353 -6.76 -10.78 25.75
N LEU A 354 -5.47 -10.72 25.40
CA LEU A 354 -4.69 -11.89 24.96
C LEU A 354 -4.10 -12.71 26.12
N GLY A 355 -4.04 -12.16 27.34
CA GLY A 355 -3.25 -12.73 28.43
C GLY A 355 -1.74 -12.70 28.12
N ALA A 356 -1.28 -11.62 27.51
CA ALA A 356 0.09 -11.42 27.05
C ALA A 356 0.71 -10.14 27.63
N ALA A 357 2.00 -9.95 27.38
CA ALA A 357 2.75 -8.73 27.68
C ALA A 357 3.66 -8.35 26.50
N PRO A 358 4.01 -7.06 26.33
CA PRO A 358 5.06 -6.64 25.41
C PRO A 358 6.44 -7.19 25.86
N ARG A 359 7.42 -7.18 24.95
CA ARG A 359 8.84 -7.42 25.27
C ARG A 359 9.60 -6.09 25.31
N ARG A 360 10.78 -6.07 25.98
CA ARG A 360 11.73 -4.95 25.86
C ARG A 360 12.07 -4.73 24.38
N TRP A 361 12.04 -3.48 23.93
CA TRP A 361 12.41 -3.08 22.58
C TRP A 361 13.94 -2.94 22.47
N THR A 362 14.54 -3.47 21.41
CA THR A 362 15.99 -3.45 21.19
C THR A 362 16.39 -2.89 19.82
N PRO A 363 17.65 -2.47 19.60
CA PRO A 363 18.10 -1.98 18.29
C PRO A 363 17.93 -3.01 17.16
N GLU A 364 18.04 -4.30 17.46
CA GLU A 364 17.78 -5.39 16.51
C GLU A 364 16.31 -5.45 16.09
N ASP A 365 15.36 -5.07 16.96
CA ASP A 365 13.95 -4.93 16.59
C ASP A 365 13.73 -3.75 15.62
N VAL A 366 14.48 -2.65 15.78
CA VAL A 366 14.46 -1.51 14.84
C VAL A 366 15.04 -1.91 13.48
N ALA A 367 16.17 -2.61 13.46
CA ALA A 367 16.79 -3.10 12.22
C ALA A 367 15.93 -4.18 11.52
N ALA A 368 15.35 -5.13 12.27
CA ALA A 368 14.39 -6.10 11.73
C ALA A 368 13.11 -5.43 11.23
N GLY A 369 12.64 -4.37 11.91
CA GLY A 369 11.52 -3.54 11.48
C GLY A 369 11.81 -2.80 10.16
N ALA A 370 13.00 -2.21 10.02
CA ALA A 370 13.43 -1.56 8.78
C ALA A 370 13.49 -2.56 7.61
N LEU A 371 13.98 -3.78 7.84
CA LEU A 371 13.91 -4.87 6.85
C LEU A 371 12.46 -5.27 6.53
N LEU A 372 11.57 -5.40 7.53
CA LEU A 372 10.16 -5.74 7.30
C LEU A 372 9.46 -4.69 6.43
N LYS A 373 9.65 -3.40 6.71
CA LYS A 373 9.07 -2.32 5.88
C LYS A 373 9.69 -2.29 4.48
N SER A 374 11.00 -2.59 4.36
CA SER A 374 11.67 -2.72 3.05
C SER A 374 11.09 -3.88 2.22
N PHE A 375 10.96 -5.06 2.83
CA PHE A 375 10.44 -6.29 2.20
C PHE A 375 8.97 -6.16 1.76
N GLY A 376 8.16 -5.37 2.47
CA GLY A 376 6.79 -5.03 2.07
C GLY A 376 6.68 -4.16 0.81
N LEU A 377 7.79 -3.57 0.35
CA LEU A 377 7.86 -2.77 -0.89
C LEU A 377 8.71 -3.43 -2.00
N ALA A 378 9.45 -4.50 -1.69
CA ALA A 378 10.31 -5.23 -2.63
C ALA A 378 9.50 -5.97 -3.72
N GLN A 379 10.04 -6.06 -4.93
CA GLN A 379 9.29 -6.50 -6.13
C GLN A 379 9.45 -8.00 -6.44
N TRP A 380 9.06 -8.87 -5.51
CA TRP A 380 9.33 -10.31 -5.58
C TRP A 380 8.12 -11.22 -5.83
N ILE A 381 6.88 -10.75 -5.57
CA ILE A 381 5.70 -11.64 -5.51
C ILE A 381 5.30 -12.17 -6.89
N GLU A 382 5.48 -11.36 -7.94
CA GLU A 382 5.08 -11.73 -9.30
C GLU A 382 5.96 -12.80 -9.93
N GLU A 383 7.25 -12.93 -9.56
CA GLU A 383 8.19 -13.87 -10.19
C GLU A 383 7.84 -15.35 -9.93
N PRO A 384 7.59 -15.82 -8.69
CA PRO A 384 7.12 -17.19 -8.45
C PRO A 384 5.75 -17.50 -9.09
N VAL A 385 4.90 -16.49 -9.27
CA VAL A 385 3.60 -16.63 -9.95
C VAL A 385 3.80 -16.76 -11.46
N LEU A 386 4.59 -15.87 -12.08
CA LEU A 386 4.96 -15.94 -13.49
C LEU A 386 5.68 -17.25 -13.82
N TYR A 387 6.56 -17.73 -12.94
CA TYR A 387 7.19 -19.05 -13.06
C TYR A 387 6.13 -20.15 -13.12
N ARG A 388 5.21 -20.22 -12.14
CA ARG A 388 4.12 -21.22 -12.14
C ARG A 388 3.13 -21.09 -13.31
N ILE A 389 3.03 -19.93 -13.95
CA ILE A 389 2.28 -19.78 -15.20
C ILE A 389 3.10 -20.25 -16.42
N ALA A 390 4.41 -20.00 -16.45
CA ALA A 390 5.32 -20.57 -17.46
C ALA A 390 5.39 -22.12 -17.37
N LEU A 391 5.16 -22.71 -16.19
CA LEU A 391 4.97 -24.15 -16.02
C LEU A 391 3.69 -24.71 -16.69
N ARG A 392 2.71 -23.85 -16.99
CA ARG A 392 1.32 -24.25 -17.32
C ARG A 392 0.92 -23.99 -18.77
N LEU A 393 1.54 -23.01 -19.43
CA LEU A 393 1.19 -22.52 -20.78
C LEU A 393 2.32 -22.79 -21.79
N SER A 394 2.02 -22.67 -23.09
CA SER A 394 3.08 -22.66 -24.11
C SER A 394 3.93 -21.39 -24.02
N PRO A 395 5.20 -21.39 -24.49
CA PRO A 395 6.07 -20.21 -24.45
C PRO A 395 5.46 -18.98 -25.14
N GLU A 396 4.70 -19.19 -26.23
CA GLU A 396 4.05 -18.14 -27.02
C GLU A 396 2.89 -17.51 -26.23
N LYS A 397 2.04 -18.35 -25.63
CA LYS A 397 0.90 -17.89 -24.81
C LYS A 397 1.38 -17.27 -23.49
N PHE A 398 2.49 -17.74 -22.92
CA PHE A 398 3.16 -17.08 -21.79
C PHE A 398 3.79 -15.72 -22.16
N ALA A 399 4.32 -15.57 -23.38
CA ALA A 399 4.87 -14.28 -23.85
C ALA A 399 3.81 -13.17 -24.01
N GLU A 400 2.53 -13.54 -24.14
CA GLU A 400 1.36 -12.65 -24.04
C GLU A 400 0.97 -12.26 -22.60
N LEU A 401 1.58 -12.88 -21.57
CA LEU A 401 1.43 -12.49 -20.16
C LEU A 401 2.63 -11.69 -19.61
N LEU A 402 3.84 -11.84 -20.17
CA LEU A 402 5.03 -11.10 -19.71
C LEU A 402 4.78 -9.58 -19.61
N PRO A 403 4.97 -8.92 -18.45
CA PRO A 403 4.66 -7.50 -18.29
C PRO A 403 5.59 -6.62 -19.13
N ARG A 404 5.03 -5.53 -19.67
CA ARG A 404 5.74 -4.55 -20.50
C ARG A 404 5.20 -3.16 -20.16
N VAL A 405 6.04 -2.13 -20.24
CA VAL A 405 5.61 -0.73 -20.13
C VAL A 405 4.82 -0.37 -21.41
N PRO A 406 3.55 0.06 -21.33
CA PRO A 406 2.81 0.47 -22.53
C PRO A 406 3.46 1.65 -23.26
N PRO A 407 3.46 1.68 -24.61
CA PRO A 407 3.90 2.85 -25.38
C PRO A 407 3.16 4.12 -24.96
N GLY A 408 3.86 5.25 -24.85
CA GLY A 408 3.26 6.49 -24.36
C GLY A 408 2.79 6.43 -22.89
N SER A 409 3.38 5.55 -22.07
CA SER A 409 3.28 5.65 -20.61
C SER A 409 4.04 6.87 -20.08
N PRO A 410 3.56 7.51 -19.00
CA PRO A 410 4.35 8.48 -18.24
C PRO A 410 5.70 7.93 -17.79
N VAL A 411 6.71 8.81 -17.73
CA VAL A 411 8.03 8.51 -17.15
C VAL A 411 8.47 9.68 -16.26
N MET A 412 9.15 9.38 -15.15
CA MET A 412 9.52 10.37 -14.12
C MET A 412 10.68 11.27 -14.55
N ALA A 413 11.73 10.70 -15.15
CA ALA A 413 12.86 11.42 -15.72
C ALA A 413 13.00 11.10 -17.23
N PRO A 414 12.34 11.88 -18.13
CA PRO A 414 12.38 11.63 -19.57
C PRO A 414 13.78 11.77 -20.20
N SER A 415 14.65 12.59 -19.60
CA SER A 415 15.99 12.93 -20.11
C SER A 415 17.07 11.86 -19.84
N ALA A 416 16.71 10.69 -19.33
CA ALA A 416 17.64 9.61 -19.01
C ALA A 416 17.94 8.75 -20.25
N SER A 417 19.12 8.96 -20.84
CA SER A 417 19.48 8.47 -22.19
C SER A 417 20.50 7.32 -22.20
N GLY A 418 20.52 6.58 -23.31
CA GLY A 418 21.28 5.33 -23.49
C GLY A 418 20.58 4.33 -24.43
N PRO A 419 21.20 3.17 -24.71
CA PRO A 419 20.62 2.14 -25.56
C PRO A 419 19.76 1.12 -24.78
N ALA A 420 18.62 0.75 -25.33
CA ALA A 420 17.72 -0.24 -24.73
C ALA A 420 18.33 -1.66 -24.75
N ALA A 421 18.41 -2.31 -23.59
CA ALA A 421 18.87 -3.69 -23.49
C ALA A 421 17.85 -4.68 -24.10
N LYS A 422 18.27 -5.46 -25.10
CA LYS A 422 17.54 -6.65 -25.57
C LYS A 422 17.90 -7.83 -24.67
N LEU A 423 16.89 -8.52 -24.13
CA LEU A 423 17.05 -9.73 -23.31
C LEU A 423 16.55 -10.96 -24.08
N PRO A 424 17.34 -12.05 -24.17
CA PRO A 424 16.84 -13.35 -24.61
C PRO A 424 16.08 -14.05 -23.48
N LEU A 425 15.01 -14.77 -23.80
CA LEU A 425 14.37 -15.71 -22.87
C LEU A 425 15.15 -17.03 -22.88
N PRO A 426 15.58 -17.58 -21.73
CA PRO A 426 16.12 -18.92 -21.67
C PRO A 426 14.99 -19.97 -21.79
N PRO A 427 15.10 -20.96 -22.69
CA PRO A 427 14.24 -22.14 -22.64
C PRO A 427 14.58 -23.03 -21.42
N SER A 428 13.59 -23.78 -20.94
CA SER A 428 13.68 -24.82 -19.91
C SER A 428 14.22 -24.43 -18.52
N VAL A 429 13.30 -24.15 -17.59
CA VAL A 429 13.18 -24.95 -16.34
C VAL A 429 11.68 -25.19 -16.10
N LEU A 430 11.25 -26.44 -15.89
CA LEU A 430 9.84 -26.80 -15.76
C LEU A 430 9.60 -27.98 -14.80
N THR A 431 8.95 -27.81 -13.63
CA THR A 431 8.06 -28.83 -13.02
C THR A 431 7.22 -28.36 -11.80
N GLU A 432 5.92 -28.67 -11.86
CA GLU A 432 4.93 -28.96 -10.80
C GLU A 432 4.84 -28.20 -9.46
N GLY A 433 3.60 -27.73 -9.18
CA GLY A 433 3.03 -27.50 -7.84
C GLY A 433 2.01 -26.35 -7.79
N ILE A 434 0.80 -26.58 -7.24
CA ILE A 434 -0.30 -25.58 -7.19
C ILE A 434 -1.08 -25.64 -5.84
N ALA A 435 -1.78 -24.55 -5.49
CA ALA A 435 -2.88 -24.43 -4.50
C ALA A 435 -2.57 -23.92 -3.08
N SER A 436 -1.32 -23.59 -2.70
CA SER A 436 -1.05 -23.23 -1.29
C SER A 436 -0.15 -22.01 -1.02
N LEU A 437 0.33 -21.28 -2.04
CA LEU A 437 0.94 -19.95 -1.85
C LEU A 437 -0.02 -18.99 -1.12
N ARG A 438 -1.30 -19.06 -1.49
CA ARG A 438 -2.46 -18.33 -0.92
C ARG A 438 -2.58 -18.41 0.60
N ARG A 439 -2.05 -19.47 1.24
CA ARG A 439 -2.12 -19.64 2.71
C ARG A 439 -0.87 -19.14 3.44
N THR A 440 0.32 -19.23 2.85
CA THR A 440 1.57 -18.87 3.55
C THR A 440 1.89 -17.38 3.44
N VAL A 441 1.61 -16.75 2.30
CA VAL A 441 1.76 -15.29 2.11
C VAL A 441 0.55 -14.52 2.66
N GLY A 442 -0.48 -15.22 3.17
CA GLY A 442 -1.66 -14.66 3.84
C GLY A 442 -2.29 -13.46 3.12
N ASP A 443 -2.70 -12.45 3.88
CA ASP A 443 -2.88 -11.08 3.38
C ASP A 443 -1.69 -10.20 3.82
N PHE A 444 -0.46 -10.66 3.55
CA PHE A 444 0.73 -9.88 3.84
C PHE A 444 0.69 -8.52 3.12
N PRO A 445 1.01 -7.38 3.78
CA PRO A 445 0.63 -6.07 3.25
C PRO A 445 1.43 -5.65 2.00
N ARG A 446 0.81 -5.76 0.82
CA ARG A 446 1.30 -5.11 -0.41
C ARG A 446 1.05 -3.60 -0.33
N SER A 447 2.05 -2.77 -0.62
CA SER A 447 1.81 -1.39 -1.02
C SER A 447 1.27 -1.34 -2.45
N GLY A 448 0.15 -0.66 -2.65
CA GLY A 448 -0.49 -0.49 -3.96
C GLY A 448 -0.18 0.87 -4.58
N GLY A 449 1.06 1.33 -4.45
CA GLY A 449 1.54 2.56 -5.08
C GLY A 449 1.46 3.79 -4.17
N SER A 450 1.41 4.97 -4.78
CA SER A 450 1.52 6.29 -4.15
C SER A 450 1.29 7.38 -5.20
N ASN A 451 0.83 8.57 -4.83
CA ASN A 451 1.09 9.78 -5.63
C ASN A 451 2.06 10.72 -4.91
N GLY A 452 2.84 11.48 -5.67
CA GLY A 452 3.60 12.61 -5.16
C GLY A 452 3.92 13.58 -6.30
N TRP A 453 3.79 14.88 -6.06
CA TRP A 453 4.10 15.90 -7.06
C TRP A 453 4.50 17.22 -6.43
N ALA A 454 5.23 18.05 -7.18
CA ALA A 454 5.56 19.41 -6.80
C ALA A 454 5.47 20.35 -8.01
N VAL A 455 5.04 21.60 -7.77
CA VAL A 455 4.97 22.67 -8.77
C VAL A 455 5.88 23.83 -8.36
N SER A 456 6.48 24.51 -9.33
CA SER A 456 7.34 25.68 -9.06
C SER A 456 6.49 26.89 -8.67
N GLY A 457 7.13 27.92 -8.11
CA GLY A 457 6.48 29.19 -7.76
C GLY A 457 5.72 29.86 -8.91
N ARG A 458 6.04 29.55 -10.18
CA ARG A 458 5.30 30.05 -11.35
C ARG A 458 3.88 29.49 -11.46
N LYS A 459 3.69 28.22 -11.04
CA LYS A 459 2.41 27.49 -11.06
C LYS A 459 1.72 27.42 -9.70
N SER A 460 2.34 27.98 -8.64
CA SER A 460 1.72 28.13 -7.32
C SER A 460 1.00 29.47 -7.19
N ALA A 461 -0.08 29.50 -6.42
CA ALA A 461 -0.76 30.72 -5.99
C ALA A 461 0.13 31.60 -5.08
N THR A 462 0.96 30.99 -4.23
CA THR A 462 1.82 31.70 -3.25
C THR A 462 3.08 32.31 -3.88
N GLY A 463 3.39 32.01 -5.14
CA GLY A 463 4.65 32.40 -5.78
C GLY A 463 5.88 31.57 -5.34
N ARG A 464 5.72 30.64 -4.41
CA ARG A 464 6.74 29.68 -3.94
C ARG A 464 6.32 28.24 -4.27
N PRO A 465 7.23 27.24 -4.28
CA PRO A 465 6.86 25.86 -4.57
C PRO A 465 5.74 25.31 -3.68
N LEU A 466 5.00 24.35 -4.22
CA LEU A 466 3.92 23.64 -3.53
C LEU A 466 4.08 22.15 -3.82
N LEU A 467 4.10 21.32 -2.78
CA LEU A 467 4.29 19.87 -2.85
C LEU A 467 3.07 19.15 -2.27
N ALA A 468 2.70 18.00 -2.82
CA ALA A 468 1.75 17.05 -2.22
C ALA A 468 2.24 15.61 -2.32
N ASN A 469 1.81 14.77 -1.38
CA ASN A 469 2.12 13.33 -1.36
C ASN A 469 1.06 12.55 -0.58
N ASP A 470 0.72 11.38 -1.10
CA ASP A 470 -0.26 10.43 -0.55
C ASP A 470 0.15 8.99 -0.95
N PRO A 471 0.84 8.25 -0.05
CA PRO A 471 1.25 6.87 -0.31
C PRO A 471 0.08 5.89 -0.15
N HIS A 472 -0.19 5.09 -1.19
CA HIS A 472 -1.30 4.13 -1.25
C HIS A 472 -0.87 2.78 -0.67
N MET A 473 -1.32 2.47 0.54
CA MET A 473 -0.96 1.22 1.23
C MET A 473 -2.21 0.55 1.80
N ILE A 474 -2.06 -0.69 2.28
CA ILE A 474 -3.10 -1.32 3.09
C ILE A 474 -3.40 -0.44 4.30
N LEU A 475 -4.69 -0.33 4.64
CA LEU A 475 -5.22 0.63 5.61
C LEU A 475 -5.62 -0.06 6.93
N PRO A 476 -4.67 -0.35 7.84
CA PRO A 476 -4.98 -0.91 9.15
C PRO A 476 -5.71 0.10 10.05
N CYS A 477 -6.35 -0.42 11.09
CA CYS A 477 -6.71 0.34 12.27
C CYS A 477 -5.87 -0.15 13.47
N PRO A 478 -5.12 0.73 14.20
CA PRO A 478 -4.85 2.13 13.87
C PRO A 478 -4.00 2.29 12.59
N SER A 479 -3.94 3.51 12.06
CA SER A 479 -3.22 3.84 10.82
C SER A 479 -1.75 3.39 10.85
N LEU A 480 -1.20 3.04 9.68
CA LEU A 480 0.21 2.68 9.53
C LEU A 480 1.16 3.84 9.87
N TRP A 481 0.71 5.08 9.70
CA TRP A 481 1.45 6.29 10.02
C TRP A 481 1.13 6.84 11.41
N TYR A 482 2.06 7.61 11.95
CA TYR A 482 1.92 8.40 13.17
C TYR A 482 2.53 9.78 12.92
N GLU A 483 1.79 10.85 13.20
CA GLU A 483 2.29 12.21 13.01
C GLU A 483 3.11 12.68 14.21
N VAL A 484 4.14 13.49 13.96
CA VAL A 484 5.02 14.04 14.99
C VAL A 484 5.74 15.30 14.49
N GLN A 485 5.98 16.27 15.38
CA GLN A 485 7.01 17.28 15.21
C GLN A 485 8.20 16.97 16.12
N LEU A 486 9.42 17.02 15.56
CA LEU A 486 10.68 16.81 16.27
C LEU A 486 11.51 18.10 16.23
N THR A 487 11.81 18.68 17.39
CA THR A 487 12.52 19.96 17.52
C THR A 487 13.68 19.89 18.53
N ALA A 488 14.90 20.16 18.06
CA ALA A 488 16.11 20.30 18.87
C ALA A 488 17.15 21.18 18.12
N PRO A 489 18.30 21.54 18.71
CA PRO A 489 19.31 22.35 18.00
C PRO A 489 19.74 21.70 16.67
N GLY A 490 19.42 22.37 15.55
CA GLY A 490 19.71 21.90 14.19
C GLY A 490 18.61 21.06 13.52
N VAL A 491 17.48 20.77 14.18
CA VAL A 491 16.34 20.04 13.59
C VAL A 491 14.99 20.61 14.03
N ASP A 492 14.09 20.79 13.06
CA ASP A 492 12.69 21.16 13.25
C ASP A 492 11.90 20.54 12.09
N VAL A 493 11.44 19.31 12.25
CA VAL A 493 10.74 18.55 11.21
C VAL A 493 9.34 18.18 11.67
N TYR A 494 8.36 18.32 10.78
CA TYR A 494 7.00 17.81 10.96
C TYR A 494 6.70 16.80 9.86
N GLY A 495 6.05 15.69 10.20
CA GLY A 495 5.53 14.76 9.23
C GLY A 495 5.07 13.46 9.87
N VAL A 496 5.13 12.37 9.11
CA VAL A 496 4.79 11.03 9.58
C VAL A 496 6.02 10.15 9.82
N SER A 497 6.04 9.47 10.98
CA SER A 497 6.96 8.41 11.35
C SER A 497 6.30 7.03 11.19
N PHE A 498 7.11 5.96 11.23
CA PHE A 498 6.63 4.62 11.54
C PHE A 498 6.77 4.36 13.05
N PRO A 499 5.70 4.03 13.79
CA PRO A 499 5.80 3.50 15.14
C PRO A 499 6.74 2.28 15.18
N GLY A 500 7.79 2.35 15.98
CA GLY A 500 8.85 1.33 16.03
C GLY A 500 10.22 1.78 15.52
N ALA A 501 10.31 2.93 14.82
CA ALA A 501 11.58 3.51 14.36
C ALA A 501 11.66 5.04 14.63
N PRO A 502 12.88 5.61 14.78
CA PRO A 502 13.08 7.06 14.94
C PRO A 502 13.04 7.83 13.60
N GLY A 503 12.85 9.15 13.69
CA GLY A 503 12.86 10.10 12.57
C GLY A 503 11.49 10.32 11.91
N VAL A 504 11.45 11.18 10.89
CA VAL A 504 10.29 11.40 10.01
C VAL A 504 10.58 10.83 8.62
N VAL A 505 9.58 10.16 8.01
CA VAL A 505 9.73 9.50 6.70
C VAL A 505 9.24 10.39 5.57
N ILE A 506 8.07 10.99 5.75
CA ILE A 506 7.42 11.91 4.79
C ILE A 506 7.06 13.17 5.58
N GLY A 507 7.47 14.34 5.10
CA GLY A 507 7.24 15.59 5.84
C GLY A 507 7.95 16.80 5.27
N HIS A 508 8.16 17.79 6.14
CA HIS A 508 8.87 19.03 5.82
C HIS A 508 9.52 19.66 7.05
N ASN A 509 10.53 20.50 6.82
CA ASN A 509 11.16 21.35 7.82
C ASN A 509 10.98 22.84 7.41
N PRO A 510 11.68 23.85 7.99
CA PRO A 510 11.56 25.25 7.55
C PRO A 510 12.04 25.50 6.11
N ARG A 511 12.87 24.63 5.55
CA ARG A 511 13.66 24.86 4.34
C ARG A 511 13.19 24.03 3.13
N ILE A 512 12.88 22.76 3.38
CA ILE A 512 12.54 21.77 2.34
C ILE A 512 11.27 21.00 2.72
N ALA A 513 10.60 20.43 1.72
CA ALA A 513 9.54 19.45 1.85
C ALA A 513 9.81 18.26 0.93
N TRP A 514 9.42 17.07 1.36
CA TRP A 514 9.62 15.85 0.58
C TRP A 514 8.44 14.88 0.68
N GLY A 515 8.28 14.06 -0.35
CA GLY A 515 7.26 13.01 -0.41
C GLY A 515 7.81 11.72 -1.01
N PHE A 516 7.42 10.58 -0.46
CA PHE A 516 7.89 9.26 -0.88
C PHE A 516 6.87 8.57 -1.78
N THR A 517 7.34 7.96 -2.85
CA THR A 517 6.55 7.07 -3.71
C THR A 517 7.38 5.84 -4.06
N SER A 518 6.78 4.64 -4.07
CA SER A 518 7.52 3.43 -4.46
C SER A 518 8.08 3.56 -5.88
N ALA A 519 9.38 3.27 -6.06
CA ALA A 519 10.02 3.25 -7.36
C ALA A 519 9.63 2.04 -8.22
N MET A 520 9.01 1.02 -7.61
CA MET A 520 8.69 -0.28 -8.22
C MET A 520 9.91 -0.95 -8.87
N LEU A 521 11.09 -0.72 -8.30
CA LEU A 521 12.36 -1.26 -8.76
C LEU A 521 12.40 -2.78 -8.54
N ASP A 522 12.84 -3.49 -9.56
CA ASP A 522 13.14 -4.92 -9.52
C ASP A 522 14.43 -5.12 -8.71
N ASP A 523 14.27 -5.29 -7.39
CA ASP A 523 15.32 -5.27 -6.36
C ASP A 523 15.63 -6.65 -5.76
N ALA A 524 15.10 -7.72 -6.34
CA ALA A 524 15.32 -9.11 -5.95
C ALA A 524 15.33 -10.04 -7.18
N ASP A 525 15.88 -11.24 -7.04
CA ASP A 525 15.71 -12.37 -7.99
C ASP A 525 15.62 -13.68 -7.19
N PHE A 526 14.96 -14.70 -7.75
CA PHE A 526 15.07 -16.06 -7.25
C PHE A 526 16.11 -16.87 -8.03
N PHE A 527 16.93 -17.65 -7.32
CA PHE A 527 17.89 -18.57 -7.93
C PHE A 527 17.44 -20.02 -7.75
N ILE A 528 17.46 -20.78 -8.84
CA ILE A 528 17.22 -22.23 -8.85
C ILE A 528 18.54 -22.91 -8.48
N GLU A 529 18.57 -23.48 -7.28
CA GLU A 529 19.76 -24.07 -6.67
C GLU A 529 19.84 -25.56 -6.97
N ARG A 530 20.98 -26.03 -7.47
CA ARG A 530 21.27 -27.47 -7.58
C ARG A 530 21.90 -27.93 -6.26
N ILE A 531 21.20 -28.83 -5.55
CA ILE A 531 21.57 -29.32 -4.22
C ILE A 531 21.77 -30.83 -4.24
N GLU A 532 22.88 -31.31 -3.70
CA GLU A 532 23.19 -32.73 -3.51
C GLU A 532 23.70 -32.96 -2.09
N GLY A 533 22.99 -33.79 -1.31
CA GLY A 533 23.32 -34.08 0.08
C GLY A 533 23.24 -32.85 0.99
N ASP A 534 24.38 -32.37 1.46
CA ASP A 534 24.52 -31.13 2.23
C ASP A 534 25.22 -29.99 1.47
N GLN A 535 25.37 -30.12 0.16
CA GLN A 535 26.10 -29.19 -0.69
C GLN A 535 25.20 -28.54 -1.74
N VAL A 536 25.56 -27.31 -2.13
CA VAL A 536 24.97 -26.57 -3.25
C VAL A 536 26.04 -26.30 -4.29
N MET A 537 25.67 -26.40 -5.58
CA MET A 537 26.55 -26.03 -6.68
C MET A 537 26.54 -24.51 -6.82
N PHE A 538 27.71 -23.87 -6.62
CA PHE A 538 27.87 -22.43 -6.80
C PHE A 538 29.15 -22.13 -7.59
N ARG A 539 29.04 -21.35 -8.66
CA ARG A 539 30.15 -21.04 -9.58
C ARG A 539 30.92 -22.30 -10.02
N LYS A 540 30.16 -23.33 -10.45
CA LYS A 540 30.63 -24.65 -10.91
C LYS A 540 31.43 -25.45 -9.88
N ARG A 541 31.23 -25.20 -8.58
CA ARG A 541 31.85 -25.97 -7.48
C ARG A 541 30.81 -26.30 -6.43
N TRP A 542 30.86 -27.51 -5.90
CA TRP A 542 30.10 -27.88 -4.71
C TRP A 542 30.68 -27.19 -3.47
N ILE A 543 29.80 -26.60 -2.66
CA ILE A 543 30.13 -25.98 -1.37
C ILE A 543 29.07 -26.36 -0.32
N PRO A 544 29.40 -26.42 0.98
CA PRO A 544 28.42 -26.73 2.02
C PRO A 544 27.28 -25.71 2.11
N LEU A 545 26.07 -26.19 2.36
CA LEU A 545 24.91 -25.36 2.72
C LEU A 545 25.07 -24.80 4.14
N SER A 546 24.74 -23.52 4.32
CA SER A 546 24.50 -22.96 5.66
C SER A 546 23.19 -23.50 6.22
N ARG A 547 23.15 -23.76 7.53
CA ARG A 547 22.00 -24.33 8.24
C ARG A 547 21.72 -23.58 9.52
N ARG A 548 20.49 -23.09 9.70
CA ARG A 548 20.01 -22.47 10.93
C ARG A 548 18.77 -23.20 11.43
N VAL A 549 18.87 -23.82 12.61
CA VAL A 549 17.72 -24.42 13.30
C VAL A 549 17.04 -23.34 14.14
N GLU A 550 15.73 -23.17 13.96
CA GLU A 550 14.91 -22.20 14.69
C GLU A 550 13.70 -22.88 15.34
N THR A 551 13.17 -22.28 16.40
CA THR A 551 11.99 -22.79 17.12
C THR A 551 10.90 -21.73 17.15
N ILE A 552 9.73 -22.04 16.56
CA ILE A 552 8.54 -21.18 16.60
C ILE A 552 7.65 -21.65 17.76
N ARG A 553 7.38 -20.76 18.71
CA ARG A 553 6.50 -21.04 19.86
C ARG A 553 5.04 -20.86 19.48
N VAL A 554 4.19 -21.84 19.81
CA VAL A 554 2.79 -21.87 19.36
C VAL A 554 1.82 -21.87 20.55
N LYS A 555 1.03 -20.79 20.68
CA LYS A 555 0.06 -20.64 21.76
C LYS A 555 -0.99 -21.75 21.74
N GLY A 556 -1.01 -22.56 22.81
CA GLY A 556 -1.93 -23.71 22.96
C GLY A 556 -1.59 -24.90 22.06
N GLY A 557 -0.42 -24.90 21.40
CA GLY A 557 0.07 -25.99 20.57
C GLY A 557 1.37 -26.59 21.13
N LYS A 558 2.08 -27.33 20.27
CA LYS A 558 3.50 -27.66 20.47
C LYS A 558 4.35 -26.64 19.73
N ASP A 559 5.53 -26.35 20.23
CA ASP A 559 6.54 -25.59 19.50
C ASP A 559 6.93 -26.35 18.21
N GLU A 560 7.12 -25.60 17.12
CA GLU A 560 7.61 -26.13 15.84
C GLU A 560 9.12 -25.88 15.72
N VAL A 561 9.88 -26.93 15.38
CA VAL A 561 11.30 -26.82 15.03
C VAL A 561 11.41 -26.76 13.51
N LEU A 562 12.11 -25.74 13.02
CA LEU A 562 12.33 -25.46 11.61
C LEU A 562 13.83 -25.50 11.29
N THR A 563 14.21 -26.07 10.15
CA THR A 563 15.56 -25.94 9.60
C THR A 563 15.52 -25.00 8.40
N VAL A 564 16.10 -23.82 8.53
CA VAL A 564 16.35 -22.89 7.42
C VAL A 564 17.68 -23.26 6.77
N LEU A 565 17.67 -23.38 5.44
CA LEU A 565 18.85 -23.60 4.61
C LEU A 565 19.20 -22.29 3.89
N GLU A 566 20.48 -21.96 3.81
CA GLU A 566 20.96 -20.76 3.10
C GLU A 566 22.13 -21.08 2.17
N THR A 567 22.11 -20.45 1.00
CA THR A 567 23.14 -20.53 -0.05
C THR A 567 23.87 -19.19 -0.16
N PRO A 568 24.89 -19.03 -1.02
CA PRO A 568 25.52 -17.73 -1.28
C PRO A 568 24.57 -16.66 -1.84
N HIS A 569 23.47 -17.06 -2.51
CA HIS A 569 22.45 -16.14 -3.03
C HIS A 569 21.44 -15.73 -1.94
N GLY A 570 21.18 -16.58 -0.95
CA GLY A 570 20.28 -16.25 0.16
C GLY A 570 19.59 -17.46 0.79
N PRO A 571 18.56 -17.23 1.63
CA PRO A 571 17.77 -18.30 2.22
C PRO A 571 16.91 -19.01 1.17
N ILE A 572 16.78 -20.33 1.30
CA ILE A 572 15.87 -21.14 0.47
C ILE A 572 14.44 -20.94 0.96
N LEU A 573 13.58 -20.38 0.11
CA LEU A 573 12.20 -20.05 0.46
C LEU A 573 11.17 -21.11 0.04
N SER A 574 11.50 -22.10 -0.81
CA SER A 574 10.55 -23.12 -1.27
C SER A 574 9.73 -23.82 -0.16
N PRO A 575 10.27 -24.17 1.03
CA PRO A 575 9.48 -24.75 2.12
C PRO A 575 8.41 -23.78 2.68
N ALA A 576 8.58 -22.47 2.48
CA ALA A 576 7.61 -21.42 2.77
C ALA A 576 6.82 -20.93 1.53
N LEU A 577 7.07 -21.48 0.34
CA LEU A 577 6.36 -21.17 -0.91
C LEU A 577 5.72 -22.46 -1.49
N PRO A 578 4.60 -22.95 -0.89
CA PRO A 578 4.03 -24.23 -1.26
C PRO A 578 3.56 -24.29 -2.72
N GLY A 579 3.90 -25.40 -3.39
CA GLY A 579 3.73 -25.54 -4.84
C GLY A 579 5.01 -25.26 -5.63
N ILE A 580 6.17 -25.18 -4.97
CA ILE A 580 7.48 -25.08 -5.63
C ILE A 580 8.34 -26.23 -5.13
N SER A 581 8.64 -27.16 -6.04
CA SER A 581 9.47 -28.35 -5.78
C SER A 581 10.98 -28.07 -5.89
N SER A 582 11.36 -27.19 -6.83
CA SER A 582 12.73 -26.70 -7.00
C SER A 582 13.21 -25.97 -5.74
N ALA A 583 14.49 -26.11 -5.39
CA ALA A 583 15.09 -25.29 -4.34
C ALA A 583 15.30 -23.86 -4.87
N LEU A 584 14.46 -22.92 -4.45
CA LEU A 584 14.59 -21.50 -4.79
C LEU A 584 15.19 -20.76 -3.61
N SER A 585 16.40 -20.22 -3.77
CA SER A 585 16.94 -19.20 -2.87
C SER A 585 16.48 -17.81 -3.31
N PHE A 586 16.41 -16.88 -2.36
CA PHE A 586 15.93 -15.52 -2.58
C PHE A 586 17.06 -14.51 -2.34
N HIS A 587 17.50 -13.84 -3.40
CA HIS A 587 18.51 -12.79 -3.34
C HIS A 587 17.83 -11.42 -3.42
N TRP A 588 18.16 -10.50 -2.52
CA TRP A 588 17.45 -9.23 -2.36
C TRP A 588 18.37 -8.16 -1.78
N VAL A 589 18.28 -6.93 -2.30
CA VAL A 589 19.10 -5.76 -1.90
C VAL A 589 19.05 -5.49 -0.38
N GLY A 590 17.97 -5.88 0.30
CA GLY A 590 17.85 -5.80 1.76
C GLY A 590 18.86 -6.63 2.55
N TYR A 591 19.51 -7.61 1.93
CA TYR A 591 20.56 -8.42 2.56
C TYR A 591 21.97 -7.81 2.38
N ASP A 592 22.19 -6.95 1.37
CA ASP A 592 23.41 -6.15 1.20
C ASP A 592 23.51 -4.94 2.15
N GLY A 593 22.47 -4.70 2.95
CA GLY A 593 22.45 -3.71 4.02
C GLY A 593 22.73 -2.26 3.62
N GLY A 594 23.28 -1.50 4.57
CA GLY A 594 23.35 -0.04 4.54
C GLY A 594 22.50 0.56 5.67
N ASP A 595 22.35 1.89 5.68
CA ASP A 595 21.77 2.62 6.82
C ASP A 595 20.59 3.53 6.41
N PRO A 596 19.37 2.97 6.28
CA PRO A 596 18.18 3.77 6.00
C PRO A 596 17.78 4.67 7.18
N VAL A 597 18.21 4.38 8.42
CA VAL A 597 17.83 5.18 9.61
C VAL A 597 18.68 6.44 9.70
N GLY A 598 19.99 6.33 9.49
CA GLY A 598 20.90 7.47 9.36
C GLY A 598 20.58 8.34 8.14
N ALA A 599 20.16 7.73 7.02
CA ALA A 599 19.67 8.46 5.85
C ALA A 599 18.43 9.31 6.17
N LEU A 600 17.45 8.78 6.91
CA LEU A 600 16.29 9.56 7.38
C LEU A 600 16.69 10.64 8.40
N HIS A 601 17.55 10.32 9.36
CA HIS A 601 18.05 11.28 10.35
C HIS A 601 18.82 12.46 9.71
N ALA A 602 19.50 12.23 8.59
CA ALA A 602 20.13 13.25 7.77
C ALA A 602 19.10 14.04 6.94
N LEU A 603 18.07 13.37 6.39
CA LEU A 603 16.99 14.00 5.63
C LEU A 603 16.17 14.99 6.48
N ASP A 604 15.84 14.61 7.72
CA ASP A 604 15.17 15.46 8.71
C ASP A 604 15.89 16.81 8.91
N ARG A 605 17.23 16.80 8.77
CA ARG A 605 18.14 17.94 8.97
C ARG A 605 18.51 18.68 7.69
N ALA A 606 18.17 18.17 6.51
CA ALA A 606 18.62 18.75 5.24
C ALA A 606 17.96 20.12 4.94
N ARG A 607 18.76 21.11 4.54
CA ARG A 607 18.35 22.53 4.41
C ARG A 607 18.30 23.05 2.97
N ASN A 608 18.78 22.23 2.03
CA ASN A 608 18.95 22.52 0.61
C ASN A 608 19.01 21.20 -0.18
N ARG A 609 19.17 21.32 -1.50
CA ARG A 609 19.17 20.22 -2.46
C ARG A 609 20.39 19.30 -2.33
N GLU A 610 21.51 19.85 -1.93
CA GLU A 610 22.80 19.17 -1.83
C GLU A 610 22.85 18.28 -0.57
N GLU A 611 22.37 18.79 0.56
CA GLU A 611 22.17 18.04 1.81
C GLU A 611 21.09 16.96 1.63
N PHE A 612 20.00 17.26 0.91
CA PHE A 612 18.99 16.28 0.54
C PHE A 612 19.58 15.14 -0.31
N LEU A 613 20.35 15.46 -1.35
CA LEU A 613 21.00 14.48 -2.22
C LEU A 613 22.04 13.62 -1.46
N ALA A 614 22.76 14.22 -0.51
CA ALA A 614 23.65 13.49 0.38
C ALA A 614 22.88 12.50 1.28
N ALA A 615 21.82 12.96 1.95
CA ALA A 615 20.99 12.13 2.82
C ALA A 615 20.37 10.93 2.07
N VAL A 616 19.68 11.17 0.96
CA VAL A 616 18.99 10.10 0.20
C VAL A 616 19.94 9.18 -0.58
N SER A 617 21.21 9.56 -0.77
CA SER A 617 22.24 8.64 -1.29
C SER A 617 22.56 7.50 -0.30
N GLY A 618 22.31 7.73 0.99
CA GLY A 618 22.46 6.72 2.05
C GLY A 618 21.30 5.72 2.14
N PHE A 619 20.27 5.82 1.29
CA PHE A 619 19.05 5.00 1.35
C PHE A 619 19.16 3.79 0.39
N PRO A 620 19.52 2.57 0.86
CA PRO A 620 19.84 1.45 -0.03
C PRO A 620 18.59 0.73 -0.56
N HIS A 621 17.59 0.58 0.30
CA HIS A 621 16.35 -0.15 0.10
C HIS A 621 15.30 0.36 1.12
N PRO A 622 13.99 0.21 0.83
CA PRO A 622 13.43 -0.14 -0.47
C PRO A 622 13.66 1.00 -1.47
N ALA A 623 13.61 0.74 -2.78
CA ALA A 623 13.81 1.81 -3.75
C ALA A 623 12.60 2.77 -3.80
N GLN A 624 12.85 4.08 -3.75
CA GLN A 624 11.83 5.12 -3.63
C GLN A 624 12.12 6.27 -4.60
N ASN A 625 11.09 6.71 -5.31
CA ASN A 625 11.07 7.97 -6.04
C ASN A 625 10.67 9.07 -5.04
N ILE A 626 11.64 9.83 -4.55
CA ILE A 626 11.46 10.88 -3.54
C ILE A 626 11.27 12.22 -4.25
N VAL A 627 10.07 12.78 -4.13
CA VAL A 627 9.68 14.11 -4.64
C VAL A 627 10.15 15.18 -3.66
N TYR A 628 10.62 16.32 -4.16
CA TYR A 628 11.29 17.36 -3.39
C TYR A 628 10.84 18.77 -3.83
N ALA A 629 10.77 19.69 -2.87
CA ALA A 629 10.63 21.13 -3.10
C ALA A 629 11.30 21.95 -1.97
N ASP A 630 11.78 23.18 -2.26
CA ASP A 630 12.44 24.04 -1.27
C ASP A 630 12.09 25.53 -1.32
N LEU A 631 12.59 26.30 -0.34
CA LEU A 631 12.46 27.76 -0.28
C LEU A 631 13.16 28.52 -1.41
N GLU A 632 14.17 27.93 -2.03
CA GLU A 632 15.00 28.57 -3.08
C GLU A 632 14.30 28.51 -4.45
N GLY A 633 13.19 27.79 -4.53
CA GLY A 633 12.34 27.68 -5.71
C GLY A 633 12.52 26.37 -6.47
N ASN A 634 13.40 25.48 -6.01
CA ASN A 634 13.64 24.22 -6.68
C ASN A 634 12.46 23.25 -6.50
N ILE A 635 12.25 22.45 -7.53
CA ILE A 635 11.45 21.22 -7.50
C ILE A 635 12.23 20.09 -8.14
N GLY A 636 12.05 18.87 -7.64
CA GLY A 636 12.73 17.70 -8.20
C GLY A 636 12.10 16.39 -7.79
N VAL A 637 12.55 15.31 -8.42
CA VAL A 637 12.29 13.95 -7.96
C VAL A 637 13.49 13.06 -8.31
N VAL A 638 13.86 12.19 -7.38
CA VAL A 638 15.08 11.35 -7.44
C VAL A 638 14.74 9.92 -7.04
N LEU A 639 15.21 8.93 -7.80
CA LEU A 639 15.22 7.54 -7.36
C LEU A 639 16.36 7.31 -6.36
N ALA A 640 16.01 7.11 -5.10
CA ALA A 640 16.88 6.59 -4.06
C ALA A 640 16.74 5.06 -3.98
N GLY A 641 17.84 4.35 -3.70
CA GLY A 641 17.92 2.89 -3.73
C GLY A 641 19.04 2.36 -4.63
N ARG A 642 19.51 1.14 -4.35
CA ARG A 642 20.51 0.42 -5.14
C ARG A 642 19.83 -0.32 -6.30
N ILE A 643 20.34 -0.16 -7.53
CA ILE A 643 19.86 -0.86 -8.72
C ILE A 643 20.82 -2.03 -9.04
N PRO A 644 20.38 -3.30 -9.04
CA PRO A 644 21.25 -4.44 -9.35
C PRO A 644 21.76 -4.47 -10.80
N VAL A 645 23.07 -4.65 -10.98
CA VAL A 645 23.70 -4.77 -12.32
C VAL A 645 23.66 -6.23 -12.80
N ARG A 646 22.58 -6.57 -13.52
CA ARG A 646 22.29 -7.92 -14.05
C ARG A 646 22.89 -8.16 -15.46
N LYS A 647 23.04 -9.43 -15.85
CA LYS A 647 23.40 -9.82 -17.24
C LYS A 647 22.19 -9.66 -18.17
N GLY A 648 22.13 -8.56 -18.91
CA GLY A 648 21.10 -8.30 -19.94
C GLY A 648 19.75 -7.74 -19.42
N GLY A 649 19.47 -7.88 -18.13
CA GLY A 649 18.25 -7.40 -17.45
C GLY A 649 17.71 -8.44 -16.47
N SER A 650 16.47 -8.28 -16.00
CA SER A 650 15.74 -9.37 -15.30
C SER A 650 14.85 -10.15 -16.29
N THR A 651 14.81 -11.46 -16.07
CA THR A 651 13.90 -12.43 -16.68
C THR A 651 12.47 -12.35 -16.14
N LEU A 652 12.27 -11.84 -14.91
CA LEU A 652 11.04 -12.00 -14.12
C LEU A 652 10.63 -13.48 -13.95
N LEU A 653 11.63 -14.36 -13.94
CA LEU A 653 11.56 -15.81 -13.79
C LEU A 653 12.84 -16.27 -13.08
N PRO A 654 12.78 -17.26 -12.15
CA PRO A 654 13.95 -17.73 -11.43
C PRO A 654 15.08 -18.22 -12.34
N VAL A 655 16.32 -17.93 -11.97
CA VAL A 655 17.53 -18.14 -12.80
C VAL A 655 18.46 -19.22 -12.23
N PRO A 656 19.25 -19.95 -13.04
CA PRO A 656 20.20 -20.94 -12.52
C PRO A 656 21.31 -20.35 -11.62
N GLY A 657 21.46 -20.87 -10.40
CA GLY A 657 22.52 -20.49 -9.45
C GLY A 657 23.85 -21.26 -9.61
N ASP A 658 23.85 -22.32 -10.41
CA ASP A 658 24.95 -23.30 -10.47
C ASP A 658 26.25 -22.75 -11.10
N THR A 659 26.13 -21.94 -12.15
CA THR A 659 27.26 -21.47 -12.98
C THR A 659 27.88 -20.16 -12.52
N GLY A 660 27.13 -19.33 -11.79
CA GLY A 660 27.49 -17.94 -11.51
C GLY A 660 27.24 -16.96 -12.67
N GLU A 661 26.50 -17.37 -13.70
CA GLU A 661 26.26 -16.54 -14.90
C GLU A 661 25.31 -15.35 -14.63
N TRP A 662 24.40 -15.52 -13.67
CA TRP A 662 23.32 -14.59 -13.34
C TRP A 662 23.61 -13.72 -12.10
N ASP A 663 24.75 -13.95 -11.44
CA ASP A 663 25.23 -13.17 -10.30
C ASP A 663 25.18 -11.66 -10.57
N TRP A 664 24.72 -10.90 -9.58
CA TRP A 664 24.77 -9.44 -9.62
C TRP A 664 26.23 -8.96 -9.67
N LYS A 665 26.52 -8.04 -10.58
CA LYS A 665 27.87 -7.47 -10.76
C LYS A 665 28.12 -6.25 -9.86
N GLY A 666 27.41 -6.17 -8.74
CA GLY A 666 27.28 -4.98 -7.90
C GLY A 666 26.10 -4.10 -8.30
N PHE A 667 26.17 -2.81 -7.92
CA PHE A 667 25.07 -1.86 -8.05
C PHE A 667 25.43 -0.64 -8.91
N VAL A 668 24.42 -0.03 -9.52
CA VAL A 668 24.54 1.25 -10.22
C VAL A 668 25.01 2.35 -9.24
N PRO A 669 26.00 3.19 -9.60
CA PRO A 669 26.38 4.34 -8.78
C PRO A 669 25.21 5.31 -8.62
N PHE A 670 24.93 5.76 -7.39
CA PHE A 670 23.77 6.64 -7.10
C PHE A 670 23.70 7.89 -7.99
N SER A 671 24.85 8.45 -8.41
CA SER A 671 24.94 9.58 -9.33
C SER A 671 24.25 9.35 -10.68
N GLU A 672 24.14 8.09 -11.13
CA GLU A 672 23.43 7.68 -12.35
C GLU A 672 21.93 7.41 -12.13
N ASN A 673 21.44 7.34 -10.87
CA ASN A 673 20.05 7.03 -10.60
C ASN A 673 19.10 8.07 -11.24
N PRO A 674 17.96 7.64 -11.82
CA PRO A 674 16.97 8.52 -12.45
C PRO A 674 16.57 9.70 -11.58
N ARG A 675 16.67 10.92 -12.15
CA ARG A 675 16.43 12.19 -11.47
C ARG A 675 16.02 13.27 -12.45
N VAL A 676 15.15 14.18 -12.01
CA VAL A 676 14.81 15.40 -12.74
C VAL A 676 14.72 16.58 -11.78
N TRP A 677 15.11 17.77 -12.25
CA TRP A 677 15.21 19.00 -11.47
C TRP A 677 14.74 20.18 -12.31
N ASN A 678 13.91 21.05 -11.74
CA ASN A 678 13.43 22.30 -12.35
C ASN A 678 13.02 22.18 -13.83
N PRO A 679 12.19 21.20 -14.22
CA PRO A 679 11.84 20.97 -15.62
C PRO A 679 11.05 22.15 -16.22
N PRO A 680 11.14 22.39 -17.55
CA PRO A 680 10.52 23.56 -18.19
C PRO A 680 9.00 23.61 -18.01
N GLU A 681 8.33 22.47 -17.87
CA GLU A 681 6.90 22.31 -17.56
C GLU A 681 6.48 22.93 -16.22
N GLN A 682 7.44 23.29 -15.35
CA GLN A 682 7.25 23.86 -14.02
C GLN A 682 6.58 22.91 -13.00
N PHE A 683 6.58 21.60 -13.25
CA PHE A 683 6.11 20.59 -12.30
C PHE A 683 6.89 19.27 -12.42
N VAL A 684 6.93 18.50 -11.34
CA VAL A 684 7.44 17.12 -11.27
C VAL A 684 6.37 16.23 -10.64
N ALA A 685 6.31 14.97 -11.03
CA ALA A 685 5.40 13.99 -10.44
C ALA A 685 5.98 12.58 -10.47
N ALA A 686 5.60 11.77 -9.49
CA ALA A 686 5.77 10.33 -9.46
C ALA A 686 4.45 9.68 -9.02
N ALA A 687 4.00 8.69 -9.79
CA ALA A 687 2.82 7.88 -9.45
C ALA A 687 3.07 6.39 -9.73
N ASN A 688 4.29 5.92 -9.42
CA ASN A 688 4.79 4.55 -9.63
C ASN A 688 4.81 4.06 -11.09
N PHE A 689 4.60 4.97 -12.05
CA PHE A 689 5.05 4.79 -13.44
C PHE A 689 6.59 4.84 -13.52
N ALA A 690 7.14 4.46 -14.68
CA ALA A 690 8.57 4.19 -14.82
C ALA A 690 9.48 5.38 -14.41
N PRO A 691 10.51 5.16 -13.55
CA PRO A 691 11.44 6.21 -13.14
C PRO A 691 12.21 6.85 -14.31
N ALA A 692 12.40 6.12 -15.40
CA ALA A 692 13.11 6.58 -16.60
C ALA A 692 12.49 5.99 -17.88
N GLY A 693 12.83 6.57 -19.04
CA GLY A 693 12.44 6.05 -20.35
C GLY A 693 13.15 4.73 -20.73
N THR A 694 12.70 4.12 -21.83
CA THR A 694 13.30 2.90 -22.41
C THR A 694 14.75 3.08 -22.87
N SER A 695 15.23 4.32 -22.94
CA SER A 695 16.61 4.70 -23.18
C SER A 695 17.52 4.59 -21.94
N PHE A 696 17.01 4.32 -20.73
CA PHE A 696 17.89 4.25 -19.57
C PHE A 696 18.83 3.03 -19.67
N ARG A 697 20.14 3.27 -19.48
CA ARG A 697 21.22 2.28 -19.72
C ARG A 697 21.19 1.04 -18.82
N HIS A 698 20.46 1.08 -17.71
CA HIS A 698 20.33 -0.02 -16.75
C HIS A 698 18.89 -0.50 -16.71
N TYR A 699 18.71 -1.80 -16.49
CA TYR A 699 17.38 -2.33 -16.24
C TYR A 699 16.86 -1.87 -14.86
N LEU A 700 15.61 -1.41 -14.80
CA LEU A 700 14.95 -0.96 -13.58
C LEU A 700 13.85 -1.92 -13.13
N SER A 701 12.86 -2.17 -13.99
CA SER A 701 11.68 -2.99 -13.75
C SER A 701 10.82 -3.02 -15.03
N ARG A 702 9.93 -4.01 -15.16
CA ARG A 702 8.75 -3.96 -16.06
C ARG A 702 7.42 -3.91 -15.31
N LEU A 703 7.47 -3.98 -13.98
CA LEU A 703 6.35 -4.14 -13.06
C LEU A 703 6.00 -2.79 -12.44
N TYR A 704 5.45 -1.88 -13.25
CA TYR A 704 4.94 -0.58 -12.79
C TYR A 704 3.44 -0.62 -12.56
N GLU A 705 2.92 0.44 -11.94
CA GLU A 705 1.47 0.66 -11.85
C GLU A 705 0.89 1.14 -13.21
N PRO A 706 -0.39 0.89 -13.52
CA PRO A 706 -1.00 1.29 -14.80
C PRO A 706 -0.90 2.80 -15.09
N PRO A 707 -0.72 3.21 -16.37
CA PRO A 707 -0.38 4.58 -16.73
C PRO A 707 -1.50 5.63 -16.51
N GLU A 708 -2.75 5.22 -16.39
CA GLU A 708 -3.95 6.07 -16.32
C GLU A 708 -3.87 7.10 -15.18
N ARG A 709 -3.53 6.63 -13.97
CA ARG A 709 -3.36 7.48 -12.78
C ARG A 709 -2.30 8.55 -13.00
N GLY A 710 -1.15 8.16 -13.56
CA GLY A 710 -0.07 9.06 -13.93
C GLY A 710 -0.48 10.07 -15.01
N ARG A 711 -1.17 9.62 -16.06
CA ARG A 711 -1.71 10.48 -17.12
C ARG A 711 -2.73 11.48 -16.58
N ARG A 712 -3.58 11.09 -15.63
CA ARG A 712 -4.57 11.98 -15.01
C ARG A 712 -3.88 13.07 -14.17
N ILE A 713 -2.90 12.71 -13.34
CA ILE A 713 -2.08 13.67 -12.56
C ILE A 713 -1.36 14.65 -13.49
N LEU A 714 -0.64 14.15 -14.50
CA LEU A 714 0.09 15.01 -15.45
C LEU A 714 -0.85 15.92 -16.26
N ARG A 715 -2.05 15.44 -16.62
CA ARG A 715 -3.07 16.25 -17.32
C ARG A 715 -3.62 17.37 -16.43
N MET A 716 -3.76 17.14 -15.13
CA MET A 716 -4.15 18.19 -14.17
C MET A 716 -3.02 19.19 -13.94
N LEU A 717 -1.79 18.72 -13.68
CA LEU A 717 -0.61 19.57 -13.52
C LEU A 717 -0.30 20.39 -14.79
N GLY A 718 -0.60 19.87 -15.98
CA GLY A 718 -0.47 20.56 -17.26
C GLY A 718 -1.42 21.75 -17.50
N SER A 719 -2.34 22.04 -16.57
CA SER A 719 -3.26 23.18 -16.69
C SER A 719 -2.54 24.54 -16.69
N LYS A 720 -3.23 25.59 -17.14
CA LYS A 720 -2.75 26.98 -17.06
C LYS A 720 -3.06 27.66 -15.71
N GLU A 721 -3.68 26.94 -14.78
CA GLU A 721 -4.10 27.48 -13.49
C GLU A 721 -2.91 27.59 -12.52
N LYS A 722 -3.10 28.40 -11.47
CA LYS A 722 -2.22 28.43 -10.30
C LYS A 722 -2.82 27.59 -9.18
N PHE A 723 -2.06 26.64 -8.67
CA PHE A 723 -2.51 25.74 -7.61
C PHE A 723 -2.48 26.41 -6.24
N THR A 724 -3.56 26.26 -5.50
CA THR A 724 -3.63 26.50 -4.05
C THR A 724 -3.51 25.16 -3.30
N VAL A 725 -3.43 25.22 -1.97
CA VAL A 725 -3.45 24.03 -1.11
C VAL A 725 -4.70 23.19 -1.36
N GLU A 726 -5.87 23.84 -1.41
CA GLU A 726 -7.18 23.21 -1.62
C GLU A 726 -7.31 22.64 -3.05
N ALA A 727 -6.56 23.17 -4.02
CA ALA A 727 -6.49 22.59 -5.36
C ALA A 727 -5.75 21.24 -5.36
N PHE A 728 -4.70 21.10 -4.55
CA PHE A 728 -3.99 19.83 -4.37
C PHE A 728 -4.81 18.84 -3.53
N GLU A 729 -5.52 19.27 -2.48
CA GLU A 729 -6.49 18.42 -1.77
C GLU A 729 -7.52 17.83 -2.75
N ARG A 730 -8.13 18.68 -3.61
CA ARG A 730 -9.08 18.22 -4.63
C ARG A 730 -8.45 17.21 -5.60
N MET A 731 -7.21 17.44 -6.04
CA MET A 731 -6.48 16.50 -6.92
C MET A 731 -6.22 15.14 -6.27
N GLN A 732 -5.90 15.09 -4.96
CA GLN A 732 -5.75 13.84 -4.19
C GLN A 732 -7.08 13.10 -3.95
N THR A 733 -8.20 13.70 -4.36
CA THR A 733 -9.56 13.13 -4.29
C THR A 733 -10.18 12.91 -5.67
N ASP A 734 -9.40 13.03 -6.75
CA ASP A 734 -9.92 12.90 -8.10
C ASP A 734 -10.18 11.44 -8.49
N VAL A 735 -11.46 11.16 -8.79
CA VAL A 735 -12.01 9.84 -9.14
C VAL A 735 -12.39 9.73 -10.63
N LEU A 736 -11.80 10.57 -11.50
CA LEU A 736 -12.10 10.54 -12.93
C LEU A 736 -11.16 9.56 -13.64
N LEU A 737 -11.71 8.68 -14.48
CA LEU A 737 -10.98 7.67 -15.25
C LEU A 737 -11.15 7.86 -16.77
N PRO A 738 -10.59 8.92 -17.39
CA PRO A 738 -10.84 9.24 -18.81
C PRO A 738 -10.39 8.15 -19.78
N ASP A 739 -9.34 7.41 -19.42
CA ASP A 739 -8.71 6.41 -20.30
C ASP A 739 -9.59 5.14 -20.44
N ALA A 740 -10.56 4.92 -19.54
CA ALA A 740 -11.58 3.86 -19.67
C ALA A 740 -12.51 4.04 -20.88
N ALA A 741 -12.59 5.24 -21.47
CA ALA A 741 -13.48 5.57 -22.59
C ALA A 741 -13.38 4.56 -23.76
N LYS A 742 -12.18 4.03 -24.04
CA LYS A 742 -11.94 3.04 -25.11
C LYS A 742 -12.65 1.70 -24.82
N ALA A 743 -12.54 1.20 -23.58
CA ALA A 743 -13.20 -0.03 -23.15
C ALA A 743 -14.72 0.15 -23.01
N VAL A 744 -15.16 1.30 -22.49
CA VAL A 744 -16.58 1.67 -22.40
C VAL A 744 -17.23 1.74 -23.78
N ALA A 745 -16.58 2.36 -24.77
CA ALA A 745 -17.10 2.44 -26.13
C ALA A 745 -17.26 1.06 -26.79
N LEU A 746 -16.28 0.15 -26.60
CA LEU A 746 -16.37 -1.23 -27.07
C LEU A 746 -17.53 -1.98 -26.39
N ALA A 747 -17.64 -1.88 -25.06
CA ALA A 747 -18.71 -2.50 -24.30
C ALA A 747 -20.11 -2.00 -24.72
N VAL A 748 -20.26 -0.68 -24.91
CA VAL A 748 -21.50 -0.06 -25.41
C VAL A 748 -21.84 -0.53 -26.82
N GLN A 749 -20.86 -0.64 -27.73
CA GLN A 749 -21.11 -1.11 -29.10
C GLN A 749 -21.53 -2.58 -29.13
N VAL A 750 -20.83 -3.45 -28.41
CA VAL A 750 -21.16 -4.89 -28.31
C VAL A 750 -22.55 -5.09 -27.68
N ALA A 751 -22.88 -4.31 -26.63
CA ALA A 751 -24.19 -4.33 -26.01
C ALA A 751 -25.30 -3.88 -26.99
N LYS A 752 -25.10 -2.77 -27.72
CA LYS A 752 -26.05 -2.27 -28.74
C LYS A 752 -26.29 -3.27 -29.86
N ASN A 753 -25.24 -3.94 -30.33
CA ASN A 753 -25.33 -4.99 -31.35
C ASN A 753 -26.17 -6.21 -30.89
N ARG A 754 -26.37 -6.40 -29.57
CA ARG A 754 -27.02 -7.58 -28.97
C ARG A 754 -28.28 -7.27 -28.16
N GLU A 755 -28.85 -6.06 -28.24
CA GLU A 755 -30.07 -5.70 -27.49
C GLU A 755 -31.30 -6.59 -27.77
N ALA A 756 -31.32 -7.28 -28.91
CA ALA A 756 -32.35 -8.25 -29.24
C ALA A 756 -32.15 -9.62 -28.54
N GLU A 757 -30.93 -9.96 -28.12
CA GLU A 757 -30.63 -11.22 -27.42
C GLU A 757 -31.09 -11.19 -25.96
N SER A 758 -30.97 -10.03 -25.28
CA SER A 758 -31.33 -9.90 -23.87
C SER A 758 -31.59 -8.45 -23.43
N PRO A 759 -32.59 -8.19 -22.57
CA PRO A 759 -32.74 -6.90 -21.89
C PRO A 759 -31.49 -6.48 -21.11
N ALA A 760 -30.68 -7.43 -20.63
CA ALA A 760 -29.43 -7.15 -19.93
C ALA A 760 -28.44 -6.35 -20.79
N PHE A 761 -28.43 -6.56 -22.11
CA PHE A 761 -27.58 -5.80 -23.02
C PHE A 761 -28.09 -4.37 -23.21
N ARG A 762 -29.42 -4.16 -23.31
CA ARG A 762 -30.01 -2.81 -23.39
C ARG A 762 -29.74 -2.00 -22.12
N ASP A 763 -30.00 -2.60 -20.96
CA ASP A 763 -29.72 -1.98 -19.66
C ASP A 763 -28.23 -1.61 -19.51
N ALA A 764 -27.33 -2.50 -19.93
CA ALA A 764 -25.89 -2.25 -19.90
C ALA A 764 -25.47 -1.15 -20.90
N ALA A 765 -25.99 -1.18 -22.13
CA ALA A 765 -25.76 -0.16 -23.13
C ALA A 765 -26.20 1.23 -22.65
N GLN A 766 -27.35 1.33 -21.97
CA GLN A 766 -27.82 2.56 -21.35
C GLN A 766 -26.88 3.02 -20.24
N ILE A 767 -26.65 2.17 -19.22
CA ILE A 767 -25.85 2.53 -18.02
C ILE A 767 -24.43 2.98 -18.40
N LEU A 768 -23.80 2.34 -19.38
CA LEU A 768 -22.46 2.72 -19.85
C LEU A 768 -22.47 3.92 -20.81
N SER A 769 -23.54 4.14 -21.59
CA SER A 769 -23.68 5.36 -22.41
C SER A 769 -23.98 6.61 -21.56
N GLU A 770 -24.58 6.44 -20.37
CA GLU A 770 -24.88 7.50 -19.40
C GLU A 770 -23.67 7.86 -18.50
N TRP A 771 -22.56 7.13 -18.58
CA TRP A 771 -21.43 7.30 -17.65
C TRP A 771 -20.52 8.48 -18.02
N ASP A 772 -20.27 9.34 -17.04
CA ASP A 772 -19.34 10.48 -17.08
C ASP A 772 -17.86 10.11 -16.88
N LEU A 773 -17.55 8.80 -16.82
CA LEU A 773 -16.23 8.24 -16.48
C LEU A 773 -15.77 8.56 -15.04
N SER A 774 -16.68 8.93 -14.13
CA SER A 774 -16.42 9.14 -12.70
C SER A 774 -16.66 7.87 -11.88
N ALA A 775 -15.64 7.46 -11.11
CA ALA A 775 -15.69 6.37 -10.14
C ALA A 775 -16.22 6.83 -8.76
N GLY A 776 -17.05 7.87 -8.70
CA GLY A 776 -17.69 8.31 -7.45
C GLY A 776 -18.54 7.21 -6.80
N ALA A 777 -18.67 7.23 -5.47
CA ALA A 777 -19.41 6.21 -4.70
C ALA A 777 -20.86 6.00 -5.19
N ASP A 778 -21.50 7.06 -5.68
CA ASP A 778 -22.86 7.02 -6.23
C ASP A 778 -22.95 6.63 -7.73
N SER A 779 -21.83 6.32 -8.38
CA SER A 779 -21.80 6.03 -9.81
C SER A 779 -22.48 4.69 -10.13
N ARG A 780 -23.43 4.73 -11.08
CA ARG A 780 -24.01 3.52 -11.73
C ARG A 780 -23.08 2.97 -12.81
N GLY A 781 -22.43 3.86 -13.55
CA GLY A 781 -21.55 3.51 -14.67
C GLY A 781 -20.30 2.78 -14.19
N ALA A 782 -19.59 3.33 -13.20
CA ALA A 782 -18.40 2.69 -12.63
C ALA A 782 -18.71 1.32 -12.02
N LEU A 783 -19.82 1.20 -11.29
CA LEU A 783 -20.26 -0.10 -10.74
C LEU A 783 -20.46 -1.16 -11.81
N LEU A 784 -21.04 -0.81 -12.96
CA LEU A 784 -21.17 -1.76 -14.06
C LEU A 784 -19.83 -1.99 -14.76
N PHE A 785 -19.03 -0.95 -14.97
CA PHE A 785 -17.73 -1.04 -15.65
C PHE A 785 -16.73 -1.92 -14.89
N GLU A 786 -16.54 -1.72 -13.59
CA GLU A 786 -15.61 -2.50 -12.77
C GLU A 786 -16.02 -3.98 -12.72
N VAL A 787 -17.31 -4.27 -12.50
CA VAL A 787 -17.80 -5.66 -12.51
C VAL A 787 -17.72 -6.28 -13.91
N PHE A 788 -17.92 -5.51 -14.98
CA PHE A 788 -17.69 -5.95 -16.35
C PHE A 788 -16.21 -6.28 -16.58
N TYR A 789 -15.28 -5.44 -16.12
CA TYR A 789 -13.85 -5.62 -16.31
C TYR A 789 -13.33 -6.82 -15.51
N GLU A 790 -13.82 -7.05 -14.28
CA GLU A 790 -13.61 -8.30 -13.54
C GLU A 790 -14.04 -9.52 -14.35
N LYS A 791 -15.25 -9.49 -14.92
CA LYS A 791 -15.76 -10.62 -15.70
C LYS A 791 -15.03 -10.79 -17.04
N LEU A 792 -14.43 -9.74 -17.58
CA LEU A 792 -13.57 -9.84 -18.76
C LEU A 792 -12.22 -10.50 -18.44
N ILE A 793 -11.56 -10.11 -17.34
CA ILE A 793 -10.35 -10.79 -16.83
C ILE A 793 -10.67 -12.26 -16.54
N GLU A 794 -11.80 -12.54 -15.89
CA GLU A 794 -12.22 -13.91 -15.56
C GLU A 794 -12.47 -14.77 -16.82
N ASN A 795 -13.24 -14.26 -17.79
CA ASN A 795 -13.58 -14.98 -19.02
C ASN A 795 -12.40 -15.18 -19.99
N VAL A 796 -11.24 -14.53 -19.76
CA VAL A 796 -10.07 -14.55 -20.66
C VAL A 796 -8.88 -15.32 -20.07
N PHE A 797 -8.76 -15.43 -18.75
CA PHE A 797 -7.62 -16.12 -18.11
C PHE A 797 -7.99 -17.32 -17.24
N ARG A 798 -9.24 -17.46 -16.75
CA ARG A 798 -9.57 -18.45 -15.72
C ARG A 798 -9.59 -19.90 -16.23
N ASP A 799 -9.98 -20.15 -17.47
CA ASP A 799 -10.03 -21.49 -18.07
C ASP A 799 -8.64 -22.06 -18.37
N GLU A 800 -7.72 -21.21 -18.81
CA GLU A 800 -6.32 -21.55 -19.05
C GLU A 800 -5.55 -21.80 -17.73
N LEU A 801 -5.63 -20.85 -16.79
CA LEU A 801 -4.88 -20.92 -15.54
C LEU A 801 -5.48 -21.91 -14.53
N GLY A 802 -6.80 -22.06 -14.50
CA GLY A 802 -7.53 -22.74 -13.43
C GLY A 802 -7.61 -21.92 -12.14
N ASP A 803 -8.57 -22.25 -11.27
CA ASP A 803 -9.00 -21.43 -10.13
C ASP A 803 -7.88 -20.93 -9.21
N ASP A 804 -6.97 -21.81 -8.78
CA ASP A 804 -5.90 -21.44 -7.84
C ASP A 804 -4.85 -20.53 -8.47
N LEU A 805 -4.42 -20.82 -9.70
CA LEU A 805 -3.40 -20.02 -10.38
C LEU A 805 -3.98 -18.70 -10.92
N TYR A 806 -5.25 -18.70 -11.33
CA TYR A 806 -6.01 -17.47 -11.59
C TYR A 806 -6.06 -16.59 -10.32
N ALA A 807 -6.40 -17.16 -9.16
CA ALA A 807 -6.45 -16.43 -7.88
C ALA A 807 -5.08 -15.92 -7.37
N GLU A 808 -3.98 -16.48 -7.87
CA GLU A 808 -2.63 -15.98 -7.62
C GLU A 808 -2.20 -14.91 -8.63
N PHE A 809 -2.55 -15.05 -9.91
CA PHE A 809 -2.39 -14.02 -10.95
C PHE A 809 -3.14 -12.73 -10.59
N THR A 810 -4.42 -12.85 -10.22
CA THR A 810 -5.29 -11.73 -9.81
C THR A 810 -4.93 -11.12 -8.46
N ARG A 811 -4.07 -11.76 -7.67
CA ARG A 811 -3.52 -11.17 -6.42
C ARG A 811 -2.66 -9.94 -6.70
N SER A 812 -2.06 -9.84 -7.89
CA SER A 812 -1.35 -8.64 -8.35
C SER A 812 -2.19 -7.87 -9.36
N SER A 813 -3.01 -6.94 -8.87
CA SER A 813 -3.96 -6.20 -9.72
C SER A 813 -3.28 -5.46 -10.88
N ARG A 814 -2.11 -4.89 -10.62
CA ARG A 814 -1.24 -4.26 -11.64
C ARG A 814 -0.82 -5.23 -12.76
N LEU A 815 -0.63 -6.51 -12.47
CA LEU A 815 -0.28 -7.53 -13.48
C LEU A 815 -1.52 -7.87 -14.31
N ALA A 816 -2.66 -8.13 -13.65
CA ALA A 816 -3.93 -8.39 -14.31
C ALA A 816 -4.35 -7.24 -15.25
N TRP A 817 -4.33 -5.98 -14.78
CA TRP A 817 -4.61 -4.80 -15.62
C TRP A 817 -3.64 -4.68 -16.80
N ASN A 818 -2.33 -4.57 -16.55
CA ASN A 818 -1.34 -4.35 -17.62
C ASN A 818 -1.31 -5.47 -18.68
N VAL A 819 -1.73 -6.70 -18.33
CA VAL A 819 -1.90 -7.80 -19.26
C VAL A 819 -3.23 -7.71 -20.01
N MET A 820 -4.35 -7.49 -19.31
CA MET A 820 -5.69 -7.41 -19.91
C MET A 820 -5.78 -6.27 -20.94
N ASP A 821 -5.25 -5.09 -20.61
CA ASP A 821 -5.26 -3.93 -21.51
C ASP A 821 -4.47 -4.22 -22.82
N ARG A 822 -3.40 -5.03 -22.77
CA ARG A 822 -2.70 -5.53 -23.97
C ARG A 822 -3.52 -6.57 -24.73
N VAL A 823 -4.13 -7.53 -24.03
CA VAL A 823 -4.90 -8.61 -24.67
C VAL A 823 -6.13 -8.05 -25.42
N ILE A 824 -6.76 -6.98 -24.91
CA ILE A 824 -7.83 -6.24 -25.61
C ILE A 824 -7.33 -5.62 -26.93
N GLU A 825 -6.07 -5.21 -27.01
CA GLU A 825 -5.48 -4.65 -28.24
C GLU A 825 -5.03 -5.73 -29.23
N ASN A 826 -4.64 -6.92 -28.75
CA ASN A 826 -4.34 -8.07 -29.61
C ASN A 826 -5.62 -8.83 -30.00
N ARG A 827 -6.28 -8.39 -31.09
CA ARG A 827 -7.50 -9.05 -31.63
C ARG A 827 -7.32 -10.54 -32.00
N ASP A 828 -6.08 -11.02 -32.14
CA ASP A 828 -5.73 -12.42 -32.41
C ASP A 828 -5.05 -13.13 -31.23
N SER A 829 -5.24 -12.64 -30.00
CA SER A 829 -4.65 -13.23 -28.79
C SER A 829 -4.93 -14.72 -28.64
N LEU A 830 -3.90 -15.47 -28.26
CA LEU A 830 -3.99 -16.90 -27.95
C LEU A 830 -4.93 -17.17 -26.76
N PHE A 831 -5.19 -16.17 -25.91
CA PHE A 831 -6.18 -16.24 -24.81
C PHE A 831 -7.64 -16.20 -25.28
N PHE A 832 -7.92 -15.90 -26.56
CA PHE A 832 -9.27 -16.02 -27.10
C PHE A 832 -9.60 -17.44 -27.59
N VAL A 833 -8.64 -18.37 -27.56
CA VAL A 833 -8.90 -19.81 -27.75
C VAL A 833 -9.22 -20.42 -26.39
N ASN A 834 -10.45 -20.91 -26.21
CA ASN A 834 -10.91 -21.51 -24.95
C ASN A 834 -10.24 -22.88 -24.69
N ALA A 835 -9.63 -23.02 -23.52
CA ALA A 835 -8.81 -24.17 -23.13
C ALA A 835 -9.54 -25.53 -23.23
N ALA A 836 -10.84 -25.54 -22.92
CA ALA A 836 -11.63 -26.76 -22.79
C ALA A 836 -12.30 -27.23 -24.10
N THR A 837 -12.45 -26.34 -25.09
CA THR A 837 -13.17 -26.65 -26.35
C THR A 837 -12.35 -26.40 -27.62
N GLY A 838 -11.20 -25.75 -27.52
CA GLY A 838 -10.39 -25.34 -28.68
C GLY A 838 -11.06 -24.25 -29.56
N ARG A 839 -12.25 -23.78 -29.18
CA ARG A 839 -13.00 -22.77 -29.94
C ARG A 839 -12.38 -21.40 -29.72
N LYS A 840 -12.02 -20.71 -30.81
CA LYS A 840 -11.67 -19.28 -30.79
C LYS A 840 -12.95 -18.45 -30.64
N ASP A 841 -13.08 -17.75 -29.51
CA ASP A 841 -14.01 -16.64 -29.33
C ASP A 841 -13.51 -15.41 -30.10
N SER A 842 -14.43 -14.49 -30.46
CA SER A 842 -14.03 -13.11 -30.74
C SER A 842 -13.97 -12.30 -29.44
N LEU A 843 -13.20 -11.20 -29.42
CA LEU A 843 -13.24 -10.25 -28.31
C LEU A 843 -14.67 -9.72 -28.06
N ASP A 844 -15.48 -9.58 -29.11
CA ASP A 844 -16.87 -9.12 -29.01
C ASP A 844 -17.79 -10.18 -28.37
N ASP A 845 -17.53 -11.48 -28.54
CA ASP A 845 -18.19 -12.56 -27.80
C ASP A 845 -17.78 -12.58 -26.32
N LEU A 846 -16.50 -12.34 -26.03
CA LEU A 846 -15.97 -12.27 -24.67
C LEU A 846 -16.51 -11.05 -23.92
N VAL A 847 -16.59 -9.89 -24.57
CA VAL A 847 -17.22 -8.67 -24.02
C VAL A 847 -18.72 -8.91 -23.77
N ALA A 848 -19.44 -9.54 -24.71
CA ALA A 848 -20.85 -9.88 -24.52
C ALA A 848 -21.08 -10.83 -23.31
N ARG A 849 -20.29 -11.91 -23.23
CA ARG A 849 -20.33 -12.86 -22.09
C ARG A 849 -20.04 -12.15 -20.76
N SER A 850 -19.07 -11.25 -20.75
CA SER A 850 -18.65 -10.51 -19.55
C SER A 850 -19.71 -9.51 -19.08
N LEU A 851 -20.34 -8.78 -20.01
CA LEU A 851 -21.46 -7.88 -19.70
C LEU A 851 -22.67 -8.64 -19.16
N PHE A 852 -23.03 -9.77 -19.76
CA PHE A 852 -24.14 -10.60 -19.27
C PHE A 852 -23.87 -11.14 -17.86
N SER A 853 -22.66 -11.68 -17.62
CA SER A 853 -22.24 -12.14 -16.29
C SER A 853 -22.20 -11.02 -15.25
N ALA A 854 -21.77 -9.81 -15.62
CA ALA A 854 -21.77 -8.65 -14.74
C ALA A 854 -23.19 -8.19 -14.37
N MET A 855 -24.10 -8.12 -15.35
CA MET A 855 -25.50 -7.78 -15.13
C MET A 855 -26.23 -8.81 -14.26
N SER A 856 -25.95 -10.11 -14.42
CA SER A 856 -26.48 -11.15 -13.52
C SER A 856 -25.93 -10.98 -12.10
N PHE A 857 -24.61 -10.88 -11.95
CA PHE A 857 -23.96 -10.70 -10.64
C PHE A 857 -24.52 -9.48 -9.89
N LEU A 858 -24.68 -8.34 -10.56
CA LEU A 858 -25.24 -7.13 -9.96
C LEU A 858 -26.72 -7.31 -9.56
N LYS A 859 -27.52 -7.98 -10.38
CA LYS A 859 -28.92 -8.31 -10.07
C LYS A 859 -29.02 -9.22 -8.85
N ASP A 860 -28.18 -10.25 -8.78
CA ASP A 860 -28.17 -11.23 -7.69
C ASP A 860 -27.61 -10.63 -6.37
N ARG A 861 -26.62 -9.74 -6.47
CA ARG A 861 -25.95 -9.12 -5.32
C ARG A 861 -26.64 -7.87 -4.77
N LEU A 862 -27.25 -7.05 -5.62
CA LEU A 862 -27.82 -5.74 -5.25
C LEU A 862 -29.35 -5.64 -5.39
N GLY A 863 -29.97 -6.61 -6.07
CA GLY A 863 -31.40 -6.63 -6.42
C GLY A 863 -31.68 -6.13 -7.84
N GLY A 864 -32.79 -6.56 -8.44
CA GLY A 864 -33.12 -6.29 -9.85
C GLY A 864 -33.48 -4.84 -10.22
N ALA A 865 -33.54 -3.91 -9.27
CA ALA A 865 -33.82 -2.50 -9.54
C ALA A 865 -32.51 -1.75 -9.86
N SER A 866 -32.08 -1.76 -11.12
CA SER A 866 -30.81 -1.16 -11.59
C SER A 866 -30.70 0.36 -11.40
N SER A 867 -31.81 1.03 -11.07
CA SER A 867 -31.85 2.43 -10.61
C SER A 867 -31.30 2.64 -9.19
N THR A 868 -31.21 1.57 -8.38
CA THR A 868 -30.70 1.57 -6.98
C THR A 868 -29.25 1.10 -6.85
N TRP A 869 -28.63 0.74 -7.97
CA TRP A 869 -27.23 0.33 -8.05
C TRP A 869 -26.32 1.55 -7.87
N ARG A 870 -25.26 1.43 -7.05
CA ARG A 870 -24.28 2.48 -6.72
C ARG A 870 -22.94 1.80 -6.41
N TRP A 871 -21.82 2.33 -6.91
CA TRP A 871 -20.48 1.74 -6.72
C TRP A 871 -20.19 1.39 -5.25
N GLY A 872 -20.46 2.33 -4.34
CA GLY A 872 -20.30 2.19 -2.89
C GLY A 872 -21.20 1.16 -2.19
N ARG A 873 -22.07 0.44 -2.91
CA ARG A 873 -22.76 -0.77 -2.39
C ARG A 873 -21.92 -2.05 -2.51
N LEU A 874 -20.90 -2.04 -3.36
CA LEU A 874 -19.86 -3.08 -3.40
C LEU A 874 -18.53 -2.53 -2.88
N HIS A 875 -18.15 -1.34 -3.33
CA HIS A 875 -16.89 -0.68 -2.99
C HIS A 875 -16.95 -0.04 -1.60
N GLN A 876 -16.48 -0.78 -0.60
CA GLN A 876 -16.54 -0.35 0.79
C GLN A 876 -15.19 -0.52 1.48
N LEU A 877 -14.81 0.51 2.22
CA LEU A 877 -13.64 0.53 3.07
C LEU A 877 -14.00 0.11 4.50
N THR A 878 -13.25 -0.83 5.06
CA THR A 878 -13.23 -1.09 6.50
C THR A 878 -11.80 -1.03 7.00
N LEU A 879 -11.47 -0.03 7.83
CA LEU A 879 -10.21 0.01 8.55
C LEU A 879 -10.29 -1.06 9.64
N GLU A 880 -9.63 -2.20 9.41
CA GLU A 880 -9.71 -3.36 10.30
C GLU A 880 -8.54 -3.44 11.29
N HIS A 881 -8.88 -3.62 12.56
CA HIS A 881 -7.96 -4.00 13.63
C HIS A 881 -8.01 -5.53 13.84
N PRO A 882 -6.91 -6.21 14.20
CA PRO A 882 -6.89 -7.68 14.32
C PRO A 882 -7.99 -8.30 15.20
N PHE A 883 -8.43 -7.60 16.25
CA PHE A 883 -9.55 -8.05 17.10
C PHE A 883 -10.92 -7.92 16.41
N GLY A 884 -11.09 -6.93 15.54
CA GLY A 884 -12.33 -6.70 14.77
C GLY A 884 -12.65 -7.82 13.78
N LYS A 885 -11.69 -8.69 13.44
CA LYS A 885 -12.00 -9.94 12.72
C LYS A 885 -13.10 -10.75 13.43
N LYS A 886 -13.23 -10.65 14.76
CA LYS A 886 -14.35 -11.17 15.55
C LYS A 886 -15.60 -10.30 15.44
N ARG A 887 -16.71 -10.87 14.91
CA ARG A 887 -18.00 -10.17 14.67
C ARG A 887 -18.50 -9.31 15.85
N TYR A 888 -18.32 -9.76 17.09
CA TYR A 888 -18.77 -9.06 18.30
C TYR A 888 -17.86 -7.92 18.77
N LEU A 889 -16.63 -7.80 18.24
CA LEU A 889 -15.69 -6.71 18.56
C LEU A 889 -15.63 -5.63 17.46
N ARG A 890 -16.17 -5.90 16.26
CA ARG A 890 -16.14 -5.00 15.08
C ARG A 890 -16.49 -3.55 15.40
N ARG A 891 -17.61 -3.34 16.09
CA ARG A 891 -18.15 -1.99 16.38
C ARG A 891 -17.24 -1.13 17.27
N TRP A 892 -16.29 -1.73 17.98
CA TRP A 892 -15.36 -1.00 18.85
C TRP A 892 -14.04 -0.70 18.14
N PHE A 893 -13.44 -1.73 17.52
CA PHE A 893 -12.08 -1.65 16.98
C PHE A 893 -11.98 -1.38 15.46
N ASN A 894 -13.03 -1.63 14.67
CA ASN A 894 -13.01 -1.28 13.24
C ASN A 894 -13.66 0.09 13.02
N ILE A 895 -13.28 0.73 11.93
CA ILE A 895 -13.94 1.93 11.40
C ILE A 895 -14.48 1.56 10.01
N GLY A 896 -15.81 1.64 9.84
CA GLY A 896 -16.54 1.18 8.66
C GLY A 896 -17.42 -0.06 8.90
N PRO A 897 -17.99 -0.66 7.84
CA PRO A 897 -17.77 -0.32 6.44
C PRO A 897 -18.30 1.06 6.05
N ILE A 898 -17.57 1.77 5.19
CA ILE A 898 -17.97 3.05 4.57
C ILE A 898 -17.97 2.89 3.05
N ALA A 899 -19.02 3.39 2.38
CA ALA A 899 -19.08 3.47 0.93
C ALA A 899 -18.12 4.56 0.42
N VAL A 900 -17.21 4.20 -0.50
CA VAL A 900 -16.21 5.12 -1.06
C VAL A 900 -16.18 5.06 -2.59
N GLY A 901 -15.72 6.16 -3.21
CA GLY A 901 -15.41 6.20 -4.64
C GLY A 901 -13.98 5.79 -4.93
N GLY A 902 -13.53 6.06 -6.15
CA GLY A 902 -12.22 5.64 -6.64
C GLY A 902 -12.18 4.17 -7.04
N ASP A 903 -11.06 3.77 -7.60
CA ASP A 903 -10.71 2.43 -8.04
C ASP A 903 -9.16 2.28 -8.00
N GLY A 904 -8.61 1.25 -8.66
CA GLY A 904 -7.17 1.04 -8.71
C GLY A 904 -6.39 1.92 -9.71
N LYS A 905 -7.08 2.62 -10.61
CA LYS A 905 -6.54 3.42 -11.73
C LYS A 905 -6.80 4.94 -11.56
N THR A 906 -7.70 5.38 -10.67
CA THR A 906 -7.95 6.81 -10.33
C THR A 906 -6.87 7.44 -9.44
N VAL A 907 -6.83 8.77 -9.34
CA VAL A 907 -5.82 9.50 -8.53
C VAL A 907 -6.08 9.31 -7.04
N PHE A 908 -7.34 9.47 -6.62
CA PHE A 908 -7.79 8.88 -5.36
C PHE A 908 -7.89 7.38 -5.57
N LYS A 909 -6.77 6.69 -5.31
CA LYS A 909 -6.68 5.25 -5.52
C LYS A 909 -7.24 4.54 -4.30
N GLU A 910 -8.31 3.79 -4.49
CA GLU A 910 -8.92 2.90 -3.51
C GLU A 910 -8.98 1.52 -4.20
N GLU A 911 -7.90 0.73 -4.10
CA GLU A 911 -7.74 -0.55 -4.80
C GLU A 911 -8.39 -1.70 -4.02
N PHE A 912 -9.31 -2.41 -4.68
CA PHE A 912 -9.76 -3.75 -4.33
C PHE A 912 -8.90 -4.83 -5.02
N ARG A 913 -9.04 -6.10 -4.61
CA ARG A 913 -8.35 -7.24 -5.25
C ARG A 913 -9.25 -7.89 -6.29
N HIS A 914 -8.75 -8.14 -7.48
CA HIS A 914 -9.49 -8.88 -8.51
C HIS A 914 -9.95 -10.26 -8.01
N GLY A 915 -11.12 -10.69 -8.44
CA GLY A 915 -11.74 -11.95 -8.03
C GLY A 915 -12.20 -12.00 -6.57
N THR A 916 -12.29 -10.87 -5.86
CA THR A 916 -12.89 -10.81 -4.51
C THR A 916 -14.24 -10.09 -4.51
N ASP A 917 -14.70 -9.61 -3.36
CA ASP A 917 -16.00 -8.96 -3.12
C ASP A 917 -15.97 -7.44 -3.23
N PHE A 918 -15.01 -6.87 -3.97
CA PHE A 918 -14.82 -5.44 -4.23
C PHE A 918 -14.61 -4.56 -2.97
N GLN A 919 -14.28 -5.16 -1.82
CA GLN A 919 -13.89 -4.40 -0.64
C GLN A 919 -12.52 -3.73 -0.87
N VAL A 920 -12.39 -2.47 -0.44
CA VAL A 920 -11.15 -1.71 -0.55
C VAL A 920 -10.10 -2.33 0.35
N LEU A 921 -8.92 -2.62 -0.24
CA LEU A 921 -7.78 -3.18 0.46
C LEU A 921 -6.66 -2.14 0.64
N VAL A 922 -6.40 -1.33 -0.39
CA VAL A 922 -5.34 -0.31 -0.42
C VAL A 922 -5.94 1.07 -0.68
N GLY A 923 -5.53 2.07 0.10
CA GLY A 923 -5.88 3.48 -0.13
C GLY A 923 -4.81 4.46 0.37
N PRO A 924 -5.01 5.78 0.25
CA PRO A 924 -4.02 6.78 0.67
C PRO A 924 -3.85 6.77 2.20
N ALA A 925 -2.77 6.16 2.69
CA ALA A 925 -2.57 5.92 4.12
C ALA A 925 -2.38 7.23 4.93
N MET A 926 -1.88 8.26 4.27
CA MET A 926 -1.86 9.65 4.71
C MET A 926 -2.02 10.57 3.49
N ARG A 927 -2.30 11.85 3.70
CA ARG A 927 -2.13 12.91 2.69
C ARG A 927 -1.40 14.09 3.32
N GLN A 928 -0.44 14.67 2.61
CA GLN A 928 0.12 15.99 2.93
C GLN A 928 0.06 16.96 1.75
N VAL A 929 -0.04 18.26 2.06
CA VAL A 929 0.14 19.37 1.13
C VAL A 929 0.97 20.46 1.80
N VAL A 930 2.11 20.84 1.22
CA VAL A 930 3.08 21.77 1.82
C VAL A 930 3.38 22.95 0.89
N PRO A 931 2.90 24.17 1.18
CA PRO A 931 3.33 25.39 0.51
C PRO A 931 4.66 25.88 1.12
N LEU A 932 5.72 25.88 0.31
CA LEU A 932 7.05 26.25 0.79
C LEU A 932 7.09 27.72 1.21
N GLY A 933 7.62 27.97 2.40
CA GLY A 933 7.68 29.30 3.00
C GLY A 933 6.36 29.82 3.57
N ASP A 934 5.35 28.96 3.71
CA ASP A 934 4.08 29.28 4.38
C ASP A 934 3.60 28.08 5.23
N ARG A 935 4.40 27.71 6.25
CA ARG A 935 4.14 26.52 7.09
C ARG A 935 2.76 26.54 7.78
N ARG A 936 2.15 27.72 8.01
CA ARG A 936 0.80 27.84 8.59
C ARG A 936 -0.30 27.31 7.65
N HIS A 937 -0.03 27.31 6.36
CA HIS A 937 -0.88 26.71 5.33
C HIS A 937 -0.45 25.28 4.93
N ALA A 938 0.55 24.68 5.59
CA ALA A 938 0.84 23.25 5.46
C ALA A 938 -0.30 22.41 6.04
N ARG A 939 -0.50 21.23 5.46
CA ARG A 939 -1.64 20.35 5.70
C ARG A 939 -1.22 18.89 5.79
N SER A 940 -1.89 18.16 6.67
CA SER A 940 -1.70 16.73 6.89
C SER A 940 -3.02 16.06 7.26
N VAL A 941 -3.10 14.73 7.09
CA VAL A 941 -4.12 13.84 7.66
C VAL A 941 -3.71 12.36 7.51
N ILE A 942 -3.96 11.55 8.54
CA ILE A 942 -3.85 10.09 8.55
C ILE A 942 -5.23 9.41 8.66
N THR A 943 -5.31 8.12 8.33
CA THR A 943 -6.60 7.41 8.16
C THR A 943 -7.43 7.24 9.44
N THR A 944 -6.84 7.37 10.63
CA THR A 944 -7.50 7.11 11.92
C THR A 944 -7.42 8.33 12.87
N GLY A 945 -6.27 8.50 13.50
CA GLY A 945 -5.91 9.53 14.49
C GLY A 945 -4.60 9.12 15.18
N ALA A 946 -4.05 9.97 16.05
CA ALA A 946 -2.74 9.75 16.66
C ALA A 946 -2.66 8.47 17.52
N SER A 947 -3.75 8.07 18.20
CA SER A 947 -3.75 6.99 19.19
C SER A 947 -4.17 5.63 18.64
N GLY A 948 -3.57 4.56 19.17
CA GLY A 948 -3.95 3.17 18.95
C GLY A 948 -5.00 2.63 19.94
N HIS A 949 -5.37 3.39 20.97
CA HIS A 949 -6.26 2.91 22.03
C HIS A 949 -7.73 3.23 21.75
N PHE A 950 -8.56 2.20 21.49
CA PHE A 950 -9.91 2.38 20.91
C PHE A 950 -10.91 3.19 21.77
N TYR A 951 -10.64 3.36 23.06
CA TYR A 951 -11.48 4.12 24.00
C TYR A 951 -11.21 5.63 23.91
N GLU A 952 -10.09 6.03 23.31
CA GLU A 952 -9.69 7.43 23.19
C GLU A 952 -10.31 8.12 21.98
N ARG A 953 -10.43 9.45 22.09
CA ARG A 953 -10.88 10.32 20.99
C ARG A 953 -9.97 10.20 19.76
N HIS A 954 -8.66 10.26 19.98
CA HIS A 954 -7.63 10.24 18.92
C HIS A 954 -7.45 8.87 18.24
N TYR A 955 -8.34 7.91 18.48
CA TYR A 955 -8.38 6.66 17.72
C TYR A 955 -9.01 6.83 16.33
N ARG A 956 -9.87 7.83 16.13
CA ARG A 956 -10.71 7.94 14.92
C ARG A 956 -11.14 9.37 14.56
N ASP A 957 -10.57 10.40 15.17
CA ASP A 957 -11.03 11.79 15.04
C ASP A 957 -10.55 12.49 13.76
N GLN A 958 -9.47 12.03 13.14
CA GLN A 958 -9.06 12.48 11.80
C GLN A 958 -9.83 11.78 10.67
N ASN A 959 -10.31 10.55 10.89
CA ASN A 959 -10.98 9.74 9.86
C ASN A 959 -12.11 10.47 9.08
N PRO A 960 -12.98 11.31 9.70
CA PRO A 960 -13.99 12.08 8.96
C PRO A 960 -13.41 13.14 8.01
N LEU A 961 -12.25 13.72 8.33
CA LEU A 961 -11.52 14.61 7.42
C LEU A 961 -10.96 13.80 6.25
N TRP A 962 -10.24 12.72 6.56
CA TRP A 962 -9.63 11.82 5.57
C TRP A 962 -10.64 11.26 4.56
N LEU A 963 -11.82 10.82 5.03
CA LEU A 963 -12.93 10.33 4.21
C LEU A 963 -13.56 11.41 3.32
N SER A 964 -13.62 12.66 3.80
CA SER A 964 -14.21 13.79 3.05
C SER A 964 -13.20 14.51 2.16
N GLY A 965 -12.00 13.96 2.00
CA GLY A 965 -10.94 14.55 1.16
C GLY A 965 -10.25 15.76 1.78
N LYS A 966 -10.43 15.98 3.08
CA LYS A 966 -9.95 17.17 3.80
C LYS A 966 -8.77 16.83 4.70
N THR A 967 -7.98 17.85 4.95
CA THR A 967 -6.84 17.81 5.87
C THR A 967 -7.09 18.64 7.13
N HIS A 968 -6.17 18.58 8.10
CA HIS A 968 -6.00 19.60 9.12
C HIS A 968 -4.70 20.39 8.90
N PRO A 969 -4.56 21.58 9.53
CA PRO A 969 -3.27 22.28 9.57
C PRO A 969 -2.18 21.42 10.23
N ALA A 970 -0.97 21.48 9.69
CA ALA A 970 0.24 21.00 10.35
C ALA A 970 0.83 22.13 11.20
N TRP A 971 0.37 22.28 12.45
CA TRP A 971 0.88 23.33 13.33
C TRP A 971 2.35 23.07 13.66
N THR A 972 3.20 24.01 13.28
CA THR A 972 4.66 23.88 13.42
C THR A 972 5.33 25.11 14.04
N ALA A 973 4.59 26.21 14.17
CA ALA A 973 5.02 27.37 14.95
C ALA A 973 4.63 27.17 16.43
N PRO A 974 5.51 27.44 17.40
CA PRO A 974 5.23 27.25 18.84
C PRO A 974 3.93 27.90 19.32
N GLU A 975 3.58 29.07 18.79
CA GLU A 975 2.34 29.79 19.15
C GLU A 975 1.08 29.04 18.66
N ASP A 976 1.13 28.43 17.48
CA ASP A 976 0.02 27.65 16.93
C ASP A 976 -0.18 26.34 17.70
N VAL A 977 0.93 25.67 18.06
CA VAL A 977 0.95 24.46 18.89
C VAL A 977 0.40 24.78 20.27
N ALA A 978 0.87 25.86 20.93
CA ALA A 978 0.35 26.29 22.22
C ALA A 978 -1.14 26.66 22.19
N SER A 979 -1.61 27.29 21.10
CA SER A 979 -3.01 27.68 20.91
C SER A 979 -3.95 26.51 20.60
N ASN A 980 -3.42 25.37 20.15
CA ASN A 980 -4.19 24.16 19.85
C ASN A 980 -3.87 23.00 20.81
N ARG A 981 -3.16 23.26 21.92
CA ARG A 981 -2.74 22.25 22.90
C ARG A 981 -3.92 21.59 23.61
N GLU A 982 -3.95 20.26 23.60
CA GLU A 982 -4.83 19.43 24.44
C GLU A 982 -4.10 18.93 25.70
N ALA A 983 -2.79 18.65 25.62
CA ALA A 983 -1.99 18.13 26.75
C ALA A 983 -0.52 18.62 26.76
N ARG A 984 0.15 18.61 27.92
CA ARG A 984 1.60 18.87 28.08
C ARG A 984 2.23 17.89 29.07
N LEU A 985 3.10 17.01 28.57
CA LEU A 985 3.96 16.17 29.40
C LEU A 985 5.39 16.73 29.41
N GLU A 986 5.96 16.91 30.59
CA GLU A 986 7.38 17.21 30.76
C GLU A 986 8.11 15.98 31.30
N LEU A 987 9.06 15.46 30.53
CA LEU A 987 9.93 14.37 30.94
C LEU A 987 11.21 14.97 31.52
N VAL A 988 11.54 14.62 32.76
CA VAL A 988 12.76 15.10 33.45
C VAL A 988 13.70 13.93 33.76
N PRO A 989 15.04 14.14 33.75
CA PRO A 989 16.00 13.14 34.21
C PRO A 989 15.71 12.68 35.64
N LYS A 990 16.09 11.45 35.95
CA LYS A 990 15.95 10.80 37.25
C LYS A 990 17.29 10.35 37.82
#